data_AF-A0A7X9M1A9-F1
#
_entry.id   AF-A0A7X9M1A9-F1
#
_cell.length_a   1.000
_cell.length_b   1.000
_cell.length_c   1.000
_cell.angle_alpha   90.00
_cell.angle_beta   90.00
_cell.angle_gamma   90.00
#
_symmetry.space_group_name_H-M   'P 1'
#
loop_
_entity.id
_entity.type
_entity.pdbx_description
1 polymer ?
#
loop_
_entity_poly.entity_id
_entity_poly.type
_entity_poly.pdbx_seq_one_letter_code
_entity_poly.pdbx_strand_id
1 'polypeptide(L)'
;MNKLWRINYSFYIGIFFVGVLIALSIFGPYLAPHSITEVLETHYNDGKVLAPPLEPFTSKEYPLGTDKWGYDLLTMVLYGMRHTIFISLIITLIKMTIGTVIGIYIGAWKKTPGWLESLENSWSYVPLFLILYFCLMPINFGNQIDESILIGYFILITSIISIPSIISSVRKKTNEIEKSVFIEAGRVLGAGPHRIIWKHIFPQMKESLLVMFVLEIVYCLTIMGQLALMNIFIGGTAVRYDPLIYLSITKEISGLVGQARGNLYGSAHILVIPLLVLLFITISFNLLANGLKNRYQSNYQRTPWIITGFEPKFVPVRVQYEGRKRRRLVGEKLLVALFVFAMLGTCGYLYTTFSALDGIKTLSKAKGVANGSEAKYDLDLKMSRSGEFLANAGITVKNKSDNTWNELIFYFIPNAFTKGHTIETVSGFSKIKMMSVKINGKETDYSLENDTLKIDLTEGLQKGESGKVEITYNFTLPEGGNGFLSSKGSYYLGQWYPMLATFQNGYWNKAAYEVGFKTYHTDFSNFNIDYEIPNGYSLVSTADKDAVLSATKGNLKINRVREFYIAILNEDMKLLETTSNGVKIRLFSKDDHHENPNIALVNAKQALSFFQEKIGKYPHRQLDILLADGYSHEYPGVIMVDPYHGGDMSFKNTLIQKIAHQYFYGVVANDSYHEAWLDEGFSEFATNLYYYSREGQRKYQALGVSYNRISDIQNMGLGRQYSNVSLAENQHPGYILGQPAVQLFNMIEEKYPYREKEFALVLTEYLADYYRQFQYQQVDTSAFIRFSKDYFNVPTGYFNEWLDTSNLRE
;
A
#
# COMPACT_ATOMS: atom_id res chain seq x y z
N MET A 1 -9.34 31.02 -45.12
CA MET A 1 -8.01 30.44 -45.38
C MET A 1 -7.01 31.60 -45.43
N ASN A 2 -6.14 31.79 -44.42
CA ASN A 2 -4.97 32.65 -44.60
C ASN A 2 -3.97 31.88 -45.44
N LYS A 3 -3.61 32.44 -46.59
CA LYS A 3 -2.88 31.82 -47.71
C LYS A 3 -1.42 31.43 -47.41
N LEU A 4 -0.95 31.60 -46.18
CA LEU A 4 0.48 31.52 -45.83
C LEU A 4 0.96 30.16 -45.32
N TRP A 5 0.09 29.24 -44.89
CA TRP A 5 0.53 27.92 -44.39
C TRP A 5 -0.35 26.77 -44.88
N ARG A 6 0.24 25.81 -45.63
CA ARG A 6 -0.42 24.57 -46.11
C ARG A 6 -0.68 23.54 -45.01
N ILE A 7 -0.15 23.75 -43.80
CA ILE A 7 -0.19 22.80 -42.68
C ILE A 7 -1.19 23.29 -41.62
N ASN A 8 -2.07 22.40 -41.15
CA ASN A 8 -3.03 22.67 -40.09
C ASN A 8 -2.37 22.58 -38.71
N TYR A 9 -1.59 23.60 -38.33
CA TYR A 9 -0.84 23.63 -37.06
C TYR A 9 -1.71 23.38 -35.83
N SER A 10 -2.93 23.95 -35.79
CA SER A 10 -3.86 23.75 -34.67
C SER A 10 -4.20 22.26 -34.46
N PHE A 11 -4.31 21.48 -35.53
CA PHE A 11 -4.58 20.04 -35.43
C PHE A 11 -3.38 19.27 -34.86
N TYR A 12 -2.17 19.50 -35.39
CA TYR A 12 -0.97 18.77 -34.95
C TYR A 12 -0.53 19.15 -33.54
N ILE A 13 -0.58 20.43 -33.20
CA ILE A 13 -0.26 20.90 -31.84
C ILE A 13 -1.32 20.42 -30.86
N GLY A 14 -2.60 20.54 -31.22
CA GLY A 14 -3.71 20.09 -30.38
C GLY A 14 -3.66 18.60 -30.09
N ILE A 15 -3.45 17.74 -31.10
CA ILE A 15 -3.38 16.29 -30.90
C ILE A 15 -2.16 15.88 -30.08
N PHE A 16 -1.03 16.57 -30.26
CA PHE A 16 0.18 16.32 -29.48
C PHE A 16 -0.04 16.67 -27.99
N PHE A 17 -0.50 17.88 -27.69
CA PHE A 17 -0.73 18.29 -26.29
C PHE A 17 -1.81 17.47 -25.61
N VAL A 18 -2.92 17.19 -26.29
CA VAL A 18 -3.95 16.30 -25.74
C VAL A 18 -3.40 14.89 -25.50
N GLY A 19 -2.56 14.37 -26.40
CA GLY A 19 -1.87 13.10 -26.22
C GLY A 19 -0.97 13.08 -24.97
N VAL A 20 -0.18 14.12 -24.76
CA VAL A 20 0.67 14.28 -23.57
C VAL A 20 -0.17 14.37 -22.30
N LEU A 21 -1.26 15.15 -22.32
CA LEU A 21 -2.16 15.29 -21.17
C LEU A 21 -2.82 13.96 -20.80
N ILE A 22 -3.28 13.17 -21.77
CA ILE A 22 -3.82 11.83 -21.51
C ILE A 22 -2.74 10.92 -20.91
N ALA A 23 -1.51 10.97 -21.42
CA ALA A 23 -0.41 10.18 -20.87
C ALA A 23 -0.12 10.58 -19.42
N LEU A 24 -0.06 11.88 -19.11
CA LEU A 24 0.10 12.38 -17.74
C LEU A 24 -1.07 12.03 -16.83
N SER A 25 -2.31 12.02 -17.32
CA SER A 25 -3.47 11.57 -16.54
C SER A 25 -3.42 10.07 -16.20
N ILE A 26 -2.80 9.24 -17.03
CA ILE A 26 -2.66 7.79 -16.80
C ILE A 26 -1.45 7.50 -15.89
N PHE A 27 -0.28 8.04 -16.23
CA PHE A 27 0.99 7.72 -15.58
C PHE A 27 1.39 8.71 -14.47
N GLY A 28 0.72 9.86 -14.37
CA GLY A 28 1.03 10.93 -13.41
C GLY A 28 1.08 10.46 -11.96
N PRO A 29 0.10 9.68 -11.45
CA PRO A 29 0.16 9.16 -10.08
C PRO A 29 1.41 8.30 -9.78
N TYR A 30 1.96 7.62 -10.79
CA TYR A 30 3.20 6.84 -10.65
C TYR A 30 4.46 7.70 -10.75
N LEU A 31 4.36 8.86 -11.40
CA LEU A 31 5.46 9.83 -11.55
C LEU A 31 5.49 10.85 -10.40
N ALA A 32 4.47 10.86 -9.53
CA ALA A 32 4.39 11.79 -8.42
C ALA A 32 5.53 11.54 -7.41
N PRO A 33 6.28 12.59 -7.02
CA PRO A 33 7.40 12.45 -6.09
C PRO A 33 6.95 11.98 -4.71
N HIS A 34 5.81 12.49 -4.23
CA HIS A 34 5.28 12.22 -2.90
C HIS A 34 3.97 11.41 -2.93
N SER A 35 3.49 10.97 -1.77
CA SER A 35 2.09 10.53 -1.61
C SER A 35 1.15 11.73 -1.62
N ILE A 36 -0.11 11.54 -2.02
CA ILE A 36 -1.13 12.61 -1.97
C ILE A 36 -1.49 13.03 -0.54
N THR A 37 -1.17 12.19 0.44
CA THR A 37 -1.35 12.43 1.88
C THR A 37 -0.11 12.99 2.56
N GLU A 38 1.02 13.00 1.87
CA GLU A 38 2.31 13.38 2.45
C GLU A 38 2.42 14.90 2.54
N VAL A 39 2.87 15.36 3.69
CA VAL A 39 2.94 16.77 4.06
C VAL A 39 4.36 17.09 4.48
N LEU A 40 4.94 18.13 3.88
CA LEU A 40 6.16 18.75 4.36
C LEU A 40 5.94 19.32 5.76
N GLU A 41 6.60 18.73 6.75
CA GLU A 41 6.66 19.28 8.10
C GLU A 41 7.78 20.29 8.22
N THR A 42 7.66 21.20 9.20
CA THR A 42 8.70 22.21 9.42
C THR A 42 9.90 21.55 10.06
N HIS A 43 11.03 21.48 9.34
CA HIS A 43 12.27 20.90 9.86
C HIS A 43 13.48 21.81 9.60
N TYR A 44 14.49 21.66 10.45
CA TYR A 44 15.75 22.39 10.37
C TYR A 44 16.75 21.56 9.58
N ASN A 45 17.20 22.06 8.43
CA ASN A 45 18.23 21.43 7.63
C ASN A 45 19.37 22.43 7.37
N ASP A 46 20.59 22.10 7.81
CA ASP A 46 21.80 22.92 7.62
C ASP A 46 21.63 24.42 7.97
N GLY A 47 20.95 24.71 9.09
CA GLY A 47 20.73 26.09 9.56
C GLY A 47 19.66 26.88 8.78
N LYS A 48 18.94 26.25 7.85
CA LYS A 48 17.76 26.81 7.17
C LYS A 48 16.48 26.10 7.63
N VAL A 49 15.46 26.90 7.93
CA VAL A 49 14.11 26.40 8.23
C VAL A 49 13.41 26.16 6.90
N LEU A 50 13.07 24.90 6.61
CA LEU A 50 12.13 24.57 5.54
C LEU A 50 10.74 24.50 6.17
N ALA A 51 9.87 25.45 5.79
CA ALA A 51 8.51 25.53 6.29
C ALA A 51 7.52 25.75 5.13
N PRO A 52 6.34 25.12 5.16
CA PRO A 52 5.27 25.42 4.23
C PRO A 52 4.76 26.87 4.38
N PRO A 53 4.29 27.51 3.30
CA PRO A 53 4.36 27.06 1.91
C PRO A 53 5.74 27.33 1.28
N LEU A 54 6.32 26.33 0.63
CA LEU A 54 7.53 26.49 -0.16
C LEU A 54 7.22 27.09 -1.52
N GLU A 55 8.02 28.07 -1.95
CA GLU A 55 7.95 28.62 -3.30
C GLU A 55 8.51 27.63 -4.35
N PRO A 56 8.02 27.67 -5.59
CA PRO A 56 8.51 26.82 -6.68
C PRO A 56 10.02 26.95 -6.88
N PHE A 57 10.67 25.84 -7.23
CA PHE A 57 12.13 25.76 -7.48
C PHE A 57 13.04 26.08 -6.28
N THR A 58 12.49 26.23 -5.07
CA THR A 58 13.28 26.44 -3.84
C THR A 58 13.92 25.15 -3.34
N SER A 59 13.20 24.03 -3.42
CA SER A 59 13.69 22.69 -3.09
C SER A 59 13.66 21.80 -4.33
N LYS A 60 14.66 20.92 -4.46
CA LYS A 60 14.66 19.87 -5.50
C LYS A 60 13.60 18.82 -5.26
N GLU A 61 13.20 18.63 -4.01
CA GLU A 61 12.19 17.65 -3.58
C GLU A 61 10.76 18.12 -3.87
N TYR A 62 10.53 19.43 -3.80
CA TYR A 62 9.24 20.07 -4.14
C TYR A 62 9.38 21.01 -5.35
N PRO A 63 9.49 20.50 -6.60
CA PRO A 63 9.81 21.32 -7.77
C PRO A 63 8.83 22.47 -8.02
N LEU A 64 7.54 22.23 -7.79
CA LEU A 64 6.48 23.23 -7.95
C LEU A 64 6.11 23.91 -6.62
N GLY A 65 6.85 23.65 -5.55
CA GLY A 65 6.56 24.14 -4.20
C GLY A 65 5.46 23.36 -3.51
N THR A 66 5.09 23.83 -2.31
CA THR A 66 4.04 23.22 -1.49
C THR A 66 2.88 24.19 -1.28
N ASP A 67 1.72 23.64 -0.93
CA ASP A 67 0.63 24.46 -0.42
C ASP A 67 0.88 24.94 1.01
N LYS A 68 -0.03 25.75 1.55
CA LYS A 68 0.09 26.30 2.91
C LYS A 68 0.08 25.24 4.01
N TRP A 69 -0.30 24.02 3.71
CA TRP A 69 -0.32 22.91 4.65
C TRP A 69 0.87 21.98 4.49
N GLY A 70 1.67 22.12 3.43
CA GLY A 70 2.89 21.34 3.17
C GLY A 70 2.72 20.26 2.11
N TYR A 71 1.55 20.11 1.51
CA TYR A 71 1.37 19.14 0.44
C TYR A 71 2.06 19.58 -0.87
N ASP A 72 2.69 18.64 -1.57
CA ASP A 72 3.37 18.91 -2.84
C ASP A 72 2.38 19.26 -3.98
N LEU A 73 2.56 20.44 -4.57
CA LEU A 73 1.72 20.93 -5.66
C LEU A 73 1.89 20.10 -6.95
N LEU A 74 3.08 19.56 -7.22
CA LEU A 74 3.30 18.73 -8.40
C LEU A 74 2.51 17.42 -8.29
N THR A 75 2.61 16.76 -7.14
CA THR A 75 1.82 15.57 -6.81
C THR A 75 0.33 15.84 -6.93
N MET A 76 -0.18 16.92 -6.33
CA MET A 76 -1.60 17.28 -6.44
C MET A 76 -2.04 17.48 -7.90
N VAL A 77 -1.26 18.17 -8.72
CA VAL A 77 -1.58 18.42 -10.13
C VAL A 77 -1.60 17.11 -10.92
N LEU A 78 -0.63 16.22 -10.73
CA LEU A 78 -0.56 14.93 -11.43
C LEU A 78 -1.78 14.04 -11.11
N TYR A 79 -2.18 13.98 -9.85
CA TYR A 79 -3.39 13.27 -9.44
C TYR A 79 -4.66 13.98 -9.91
N GLY A 80 -4.72 15.31 -9.81
CA GLY A 80 -5.86 16.11 -10.20
C GLY A 80 -6.19 16.06 -11.70
N MET A 81 -5.16 16.02 -12.55
CA MET A 81 -5.31 15.90 -14.01
C MET A 81 -6.06 14.63 -14.41
N ARG A 82 -5.89 13.54 -13.66
CA ARG A 82 -6.59 12.28 -13.89
C ARG A 82 -8.10 12.46 -13.75
N HIS A 83 -8.54 13.01 -12.61
CA HIS A 83 -9.97 13.24 -12.36
C HIS A 83 -10.55 14.26 -13.34
N THR A 84 -9.84 15.37 -13.61
CA THR A 84 -10.31 16.42 -14.51
C THR A 84 -10.55 15.93 -15.95
N ILE A 85 -9.61 15.22 -16.55
CA ILE A 85 -9.72 14.79 -17.95
C ILE A 85 -10.69 13.62 -18.09
N PHE A 86 -10.65 12.64 -17.19
CA PHE A 86 -11.50 11.45 -17.33
C PHE A 86 -12.97 11.72 -17.03
N ILE A 87 -13.27 12.52 -16.00
CA ILE A 87 -14.65 12.81 -15.64
C ILE A 87 -15.30 13.68 -16.71
N SER A 88 -14.58 14.68 -17.24
CA SER A 88 -15.08 15.49 -18.37
C SER A 88 -15.32 14.67 -19.64
N LEU A 89 -14.46 13.67 -19.91
CA LEU A 89 -14.63 12.74 -21.02
C LEU A 89 -15.88 11.86 -20.85
N ILE A 90 -16.10 11.28 -19.67
CA ILE A 90 -17.25 10.41 -19.39
C ILE A 90 -18.55 11.20 -19.50
N ILE A 91 -18.62 12.37 -18.85
CA ILE A 91 -19.80 13.24 -18.93
C ILE A 91 -20.11 13.57 -20.39
N THR A 92 -19.08 13.91 -21.17
CA THR A 92 -19.24 14.22 -22.59
C THR A 92 -19.71 13.03 -23.40
N LEU A 93 -19.17 11.83 -23.14
CA LEU A 93 -19.58 10.61 -23.81
C LEU A 93 -21.05 10.27 -23.56
N ILE A 94 -21.51 10.34 -22.31
CA ILE A 94 -22.90 10.05 -21.93
C ILE A 94 -23.85 11.05 -22.59
N LYS A 95 -23.63 12.36 -22.39
CA LYS A 95 -24.53 13.40 -22.93
C LYS A 95 -24.52 13.44 -24.46
N MET A 96 -23.37 13.21 -25.11
CA MET A 96 -23.28 13.16 -26.57
C MET A 96 -23.98 11.93 -27.13
N THR A 97 -23.85 10.76 -26.51
CA THR A 97 -24.50 9.53 -27.00
C THR A 97 -26.01 9.66 -26.93
N ILE A 98 -26.54 10.01 -25.75
CA ILE A 98 -28.00 10.15 -25.54
C ILE A 98 -28.55 11.31 -26.35
N GLY A 99 -27.91 12.48 -26.27
CA GLY A 99 -28.35 13.69 -26.96
C GLY A 99 -28.28 13.58 -28.49
N THR A 100 -27.30 12.85 -29.03
CA THR A 100 -27.21 12.61 -30.48
C THR A 100 -28.33 11.70 -30.97
N VAL A 101 -28.59 10.59 -30.27
CA VAL A 101 -29.68 9.67 -30.66
C VAL A 101 -31.01 10.41 -30.66
N ILE A 102 -31.34 11.09 -29.56
CA ILE A 102 -32.60 11.82 -29.44
C ILE A 102 -32.67 12.98 -30.44
N GLY A 103 -31.61 13.78 -30.57
CA GLY A 103 -31.55 14.94 -31.46
C GLY A 103 -31.71 14.57 -32.94
N ILE A 104 -31.14 13.45 -33.41
CA ILE A 104 -31.31 13.00 -34.79
C ILE A 104 -32.76 12.55 -35.06
N TYR A 105 -33.38 11.83 -34.12
CA TYR A 105 -34.77 11.40 -34.29
C TYR A 105 -35.73 12.59 -34.36
N ILE A 106 -35.59 13.55 -33.44
CA ILE A 106 -36.44 14.74 -33.39
C ILE A 106 -36.17 15.65 -34.59
N GLY A 107 -34.90 15.78 -35.01
CA GLY A 107 -34.52 16.62 -36.14
C GLY A 107 -34.98 16.07 -37.49
N ALA A 108 -35.24 14.77 -37.59
CA ALA A 108 -35.80 14.13 -38.78
C ALA A 108 -37.33 14.23 -38.87
N TRP A 109 -38.01 14.78 -37.86
CA TRP A 109 -39.46 15.01 -37.89
C TRP A 109 -39.82 16.15 -38.83
N LYS A 110 -40.95 16.01 -39.53
CA LYS A 110 -41.48 17.05 -40.45
C LYS A 110 -41.80 18.36 -39.73
N LYS A 111 -42.24 18.30 -38.47
CA LYS A 111 -42.55 19.46 -37.64
C LYS A 111 -42.15 19.16 -36.19
N THR A 112 -41.35 20.03 -35.60
CA THR A 112 -41.01 19.93 -34.17
C THR A 112 -42.15 20.52 -33.33
N PRO A 113 -42.59 19.86 -32.25
CA PRO A 113 -43.59 20.43 -31.35
C PRO A 113 -43.10 21.74 -30.72
N GLY A 114 -43.94 22.78 -30.72
CA GLY A 114 -43.54 24.11 -30.21
C GLY A 114 -43.11 24.11 -28.74
N TRP A 115 -43.70 23.24 -27.91
CA TRP A 115 -43.29 23.10 -26.51
C TRP A 115 -41.84 22.62 -26.35
N LEU A 116 -41.37 21.78 -27.26
CA LEU A 116 -40.00 21.26 -27.24
C LEU A 116 -39.01 22.36 -27.65
N GLU A 117 -39.35 23.15 -28.66
CA GLU A 117 -38.54 24.31 -29.07
C GLU A 117 -38.47 25.36 -27.96
N SER A 118 -39.59 25.62 -27.28
CA SER A 118 -39.62 26.50 -26.10
C SER A 118 -38.74 25.96 -24.98
N LEU A 119 -38.80 24.65 -24.68
CA LEU A 119 -37.98 24.02 -23.65
C LEU A 119 -36.47 24.12 -23.96
N GLU A 120 -36.08 23.81 -25.21
CA GLU A 120 -34.69 23.95 -25.66
C GLU A 120 -34.18 25.39 -25.57
N ASN A 121 -34.99 26.37 -25.99
CA ASN A 121 -34.64 27.78 -25.95
C ASN A 121 -34.53 28.27 -24.49
N SER A 122 -35.45 27.87 -23.61
CA SER A 122 -35.38 28.15 -22.17
C SER A 122 -34.10 27.63 -21.53
N TRP A 123 -33.66 26.43 -21.91
CA TRP A 123 -32.42 25.82 -21.40
C TRP A 123 -31.15 26.56 -21.84
N SER A 124 -31.24 27.36 -22.90
CA SER A 124 -30.10 28.15 -23.42
C SER A 124 -29.96 29.51 -22.72
N TYR A 125 -31.01 30.01 -22.06
CA TYR A 125 -30.97 31.31 -21.36
C TYR A 125 -30.39 31.22 -19.95
N VAL A 126 -30.55 30.08 -19.27
CA VAL A 126 -30.04 29.89 -17.92
C VAL A 126 -28.60 29.36 -17.97
N PRO A 127 -27.63 30.01 -17.31
CA PRO A 127 -26.28 29.47 -17.19
C PRO A 127 -26.29 28.08 -16.55
N LEU A 128 -25.81 27.07 -17.28
CA LEU A 128 -25.94 25.66 -16.87
C LEU A 128 -25.29 25.35 -15.51
N PHE A 129 -24.19 26.03 -15.18
CA PHE A 129 -23.52 25.87 -13.90
C PHE A 129 -24.39 26.27 -12.70
N LEU A 130 -25.36 27.19 -12.86
CA LEU A 130 -26.28 27.56 -11.79
C LEU A 130 -27.28 26.45 -11.49
N ILE A 131 -27.83 25.81 -12.53
CA ILE A 131 -28.71 24.66 -12.37
C ILE A 131 -27.94 23.53 -11.68
N LEU A 132 -26.72 23.26 -12.13
CA LEU A 132 -25.84 22.26 -11.53
C LEU A 132 -25.50 22.58 -10.09
N TYR A 133 -25.22 23.84 -9.75
CA TYR A 133 -24.98 24.27 -8.38
C TYR A 133 -26.14 23.90 -7.46
N PHE A 134 -27.38 24.25 -7.81
CA PHE A 134 -28.54 23.93 -6.98
C PHE A 134 -28.83 22.42 -6.88
N CYS A 135 -28.54 21.64 -7.93
CA CYS A 135 -28.71 20.19 -7.89
C CYS A 135 -27.61 19.48 -7.09
N LEU A 136 -26.38 20.01 -7.11
CA LEU A 136 -25.22 19.38 -6.45
C LEU A 136 -25.03 19.85 -5.01
N MET A 137 -25.43 21.08 -4.66
CA MET A 137 -25.24 21.65 -3.33
C MET A 137 -25.73 20.73 -2.19
N PRO A 138 -26.93 20.11 -2.24
CA PRO A 138 -27.43 19.27 -1.14
C PRO A 138 -26.57 18.02 -0.90
N ILE A 139 -25.88 17.54 -1.94
CA ILE A 139 -25.07 16.32 -1.86
C ILE A 139 -23.58 16.59 -1.66
N ASN A 140 -23.08 17.78 -1.99
CA ASN A 140 -21.65 18.07 -2.05
C ASN A 140 -21.03 18.45 -0.69
N PHE A 141 -21.84 18.94 0.27
CA PHE A 141 -21.36 19.37 1.59
C PHE A 141 -21.79 18.40 2.69
N GLY A 142 -20.84 17.97 3.52
CA GLY A 142 -21.11 17.36 4.83
C GLY A 142 -21.83 16.00 4.83
N ASN A 143 -21.85 15.27 3.71
CA ASN A 143 -22.50 13.97 3.60
C ASN A 143 -21.52 12.81 3.84
N GLN A 144 -21.96 11.81 4.63
CA GLN A 144 -21.27 10.53 4.91
C GLN A 144 -21.29 9.57 3.70
N ILE A 145 -21.34 10.10 2.48
CA ILE A 145 -21.45 9.31 1.25
C ILE A 145 -20.04 9.11 0.72
N ASP A 146 -19.71 7.86 0.40
CA ASP A 146 -18.40 7.52 -0.18
C ASP A 146 -18.08 8.37 -1.41
N GLU A 147 -16.80 8.75 -1.53
CA GLU A 147 -16.27 9.57 -2.64
C GLU A 147 -16.66 9.01 -4.01
N SER A 148 -16.59 7.68 -4.18
CA SER A 148 -16.92 6.99 -5.42
C SER A 148 -18.38 7.22 -5.85
N ILE A 149 -19.31 7.22 -4.89
CA ILE A 149 -20.73 7.48 -5.11
C ILE A 149 -20.95 8.96 -5.45
N LEU A 150 -20.27 9.87 -4.75
CA LEU A 150 -20.35 11.32 -5.03
C LEU A 150 -19.85 11.66 -6.44
N ILE A 151 -18.76 11.04 -6.90
CA ILE A 151 -18.29 11.16 -8.29
C ILE A 151 -19.37 10.65 -9.25
N GLY A 152 -19.99 9.51 -8.94
CA GLY A 152 -21.10 8.94 -9.72
C GLY A 152 -22.28 9.90 -9.85
N TYR A 153 -22.72 10.52 -8.76
CA TYR A 153 -23.77 11.53 -8.78
C TYR A 153 -23.36 12.77 -9.58
N PHE A 154 -22.13 13.26 -9.41
CA PHE A 154 -21.63 14.38 -10.20
C PHE A 154 -21.70 14.08 -11.71
N ILE A 155 -21.24 12.90 -12.13
CA ILE A 155 -21.28 12.46 -13.54
C ILE A 155 -22.73 12.38 -14.03
N LEU A 156 -23.62 11.73 -13.28
CA LEU A 156 -25.00 11.48 -13.67
C LEU A 156 -25.79 12.79 -13.79
N ILE A 157 -25.75 13.62 -12.74
CA ILE A 157 -26.47 14.91 -12.68
C ILE A 157 -25.96 15.84 -13.78
N THR A 158 -24.65 15.98 -13.92
CA THR A 158 -24.05 16.85 -14.95
C THR A 158 -24.39 16.38 -16.36
N SER A 159 -24.38 15.07 -16.59
CA SER A 159 -24.76 14.50 -17.88
C SER A 159 -26.22 14.79 -18.21
N ILE A 160 -27.15 14.48 -17.31
CA ILE A 160 -28.59 14.63 -17.52
C ILE A 160 -28.96 16.09 -17.80
N ILE A 161 -28.47 17.02 -16.98
CA ILE A 161 -28.77 18.45 -17.12
C ILE A 161 -28.19 19.03 -18.43
N SER A 162 -27.12 18.45 -18.96
CA SER A 162 -26.49 18.92 -20.20
C SER A 162 -27.14 18.37 -21.49
N ILE A 163 -27.95 17.30 -21.43
CA ILE A 163 -28.53 16.63 -22.61
C ILE A 163 -29.37 17.56 -23.50
N PRO A 164 -30.26 18.44 -22.97
CA PRO A 164 -31.11 19.29 -23.82
C PRO A 164 -30.33 20.20 -24.78
N SER A 165 -29.18 20.74 -24.36
CA SER A 165 -28.31 21.56 -25.20
C SER A 165 -27.75 20.78 -26.40
N ILE A 166 -27.36 19.52 -26.17
CA ILE A 166 -26.89 18.61 -27.21
C ILE A 166 -28.03 18.25 -28.17
N ILE A 167 -29.22 17.92 -27.64
CA ILE A 167 -30.41 17.63 -28.44
C ILE A 167 -30.69 18.80 -29.39
N SER A 168 -30.71 20.04 -28.88
CA SER A 168 -30.98 21.21 -29.71
C SER A 168 -29.95 21.38 -30.83
N SER A 169 -28.66 21.25 -30.50
CA SER A 169 -27.56 21.41 -31.46
C SER A 169 -27.58 20.33 -32.56
N VAL A 170 -27.77 19.07 -32.17
CA VAL A 170 -27.87 17.92 -33.08
C VAL A 170 -29.15 18.01 -33.92
N ARG A 171 -30.28 18.38 -33.32
CA ARG A 171 -31.57 18.55 -34.00
C ARG A 171 -31.50 19.62 -35.09
N LYS A 172 -30.97 20.80 -34.77
CA LYS A 172 -30.77 21.90 -35.74
C LYS A 172 -29.94 21.44 -36.94
N LYS A 173 -28.84 20.72 -36.68
CA LYS A 173 -27.98 20.19 -37.75
C LYS A 173 -28.65 19.08 -38.56
N THR A 174 -29.41 18.21 -37.89
CA THR A 174 -30.18 17.13 -38.53
C THR A 174 -31.24 17.73 -39.46
N ASN A 175 -31.98 18.74 -39.01
CA ASN A 175 -33.00 19.42 -39.81
C ASN A 175 -32.41 20.09 -41.07
N GLU A 176 -31.22 20.69 -40.95
CA GLU A 176 -30.47 21.23 -42.09
C GLU A 176 -30.14 20.14 -43.14
N ILE A 177 -29.71 18.95 -42.69
CA ILE A 177 -29.39 17.83 -43.58
C ILE A 177 -30.66 17.18 -44.14
N GLU A 178 -31.73 17.10 -43.35
CA GLU A 178 -33.01 16.50 -43.75
C GLU A 178 -33.63 17.23 -44.96
N LYS A 179 -33.42 18.55 -45.07
CA LYS A 179 -33.87 19.40 -46.18
C LYS A 179 -33.04 19.30 -47.46
N SER A 180 -32.04 18.41 -47.51
CA SER A 180 -31.17 18.28 -48.68
C SER A 180 -31.76 17.40 -49.79
N VAL A 181 -31.44 17.72 -51.05
CA VAL A 181 -32.00 17.06 -52.25
C VAL A 181 -31.75 15.53 -52.27
N PHE A 182 -30.62 15.06 -51.74
CA PHE A 182 -30.31 13.63 -51.72
C PHE A 182 -31.18 12.84 -50.73
N ILE A 183 -31.69 13.49 -49.67
CA ILE A 183 -32.65 12.88 -48.75
C ILE A 183 -34.03 12.79 -49.41
N GLU A 184 -34.43 13.84 -50.12
CA GLU A 184 -35.68 13.85 -50.90
C GLU A 184 -35.69 12.75 -51.97
N ALA A 185 -34.63 12.64 -52.77
CA ALA A 185 -34.46 11.56 -53.74
C ALA A 185 -34.51 10.16 -53.06
N GLY A 186 -33.88 10.03 -51.89
CA GLY A 186 -33.93 8.79 -51.10
C GLY A 186 -35.35 8.40 -50.67
N ARG A 187 -36.19 9.38 -50.27
CA ARG A 187 -37.60 9.16 -49.92
C ARG A 187 -38.42 8.73 -51.13
N VAL A 188 -38.24 9.38 -52.29
CA VAL A 188 -38.93 9.02 -53.54
C VAL A 188 -38.60 7.58 -53.96
N LEU A 189 -37.36 7.13 -53.71
CA LEU A 189 -36.92 5.75 -53.93
C LEU A 189 -37.37 4.75 -52.84
N GLY A 190 -38.24 5.16 -51.91
CA GLY A 190 -38.83 4.28 -50.88
C GLY A 190 -37.99 4.09 -49.61
N ALA A 191 -37.01 4.94 -49.31
CA ALA A 191 -36.26 4.85 -48.06
C ALA A 191 -37.13 5.25 -46.86
N GLY A 192 -37.36 4.31 -45.93
CA GLY A 192 -38.04 4.57 -44.67
C GLY A 192 -37.26 5.47 -43.70
N PRO A 193 -37.91 6.04 -42.67
CA PRO A 193 -37.32 7.04 -41.77
C PRO A 193 -36.08 6.56 -41.02
N HIS A 194 -36.08 5.34 -40.48
CA HIS A 194 -34.90 4.78 -39.80
C HIS A 194 -33.72 4.56 -40.75
N ARG A 195 -34.00 4.18 -42.01
CA ARG A 195 -32.96 4.01 -43.03
C ARG A 195 -32.36 5.35 -43.41
N ILE A 196 -33.18 6.39 -43.54
CA ILE A 196 -32.73 7.76 -43.77
C ILE A 196 -31.79 8.21 -42.64
N ILE A 197 -32.20 8.02 -41.39
CA ILE A 197 -31.42 8.40 -40.21
C ILE A 197 -30.04 7.73 -40.19
N TRP A 198 -29.99 6.40 -40.21
CA TRP A 198 -28.73 5.68 -39.97
C TRP A 198 -27.85 5.54 -41.20
N LYS A 199 -28.43 5.53 -42.41
CA LYS A 199 -27.68 5.31 -43.65
C LYS A 199 -27.34 6.61 -44.39
N HIS A 200 -28.08 7.70 -44.14
CA HIS A 200 -27.89 8.96 -44.85
C HIS A 200 -27.51 10.12 -43.91
N ILE A 201 -28.24 10.34 -42.81
CA ILE A 201 -27.99 11.49 -41.92
C ILE A 201 -26.79 11.25 -41.00
N PHE A 202 -26.80 10.20 -40.18
CA PHE A 202 -25.76 9.92 -39.19
C PHE A 202 -24.34 9.84 -39.80
N PRO A 203 -24.12 9.16 -40.96
CA PRO A 203 -22.80 9.12 -41.59
C PRO A 203 -22.30 10.49 -42.07
N GLN A 204 -23.21 11.40 -42.41
CA GLN A 204 -22.89 12.78 -42.80
C GLN A 204 -22.55 13.65 -41.58
N MET A 205 -23.17 13.35 -40.43
CA MET A 205 -22.98 14.10 -39.19
C MET A 205 -21.71 13.71 -38.41
N LYS A 206 -21.12 12.54 -38.66
CA LYS A 206 -19.96 12.03 -37.90
C LYS A 206 -18.83 13.07 -37.70
N GLU A 207 -18.57 13.90 -38.71
CA GLU A 207 -17.51 14.91 -38.68
C GLU A 207 -17.89 16.09 -37.78
N SER A 208 -19.15 16.52 -37.86
CA SER A 208 -19.70 17.56 -36.98
C SER A 208 -19.79 17.06 -35.53
N LEU A 209 -20.23 15.81 -35.33
CA LEU A 209 -20.33 15.18 -34.02
C LEU A 209 -18.96 15.04 -33.34
N LEU A 210 -17.91 14.72 -34.09
CA LEU A 210 -16.56 14.62 -33.55
C LEU A 210 -16.03 15.99 -33.12
N VAL A 211 -16.24 17.04 -33.92
CA VAL A 211 -15.87 18.42 -33.53
C VAL A 211 -16.68 18.87 -32.31
N MET A 212 -17.98 18.61 -32.30
CA MET A 212 -18.86 18.91 -31.15
C MET A 212 -18.40 18.18 -29.90
N PHE A 213 -18.03 16.90 -29.99
CA PHE A 213 -17.53 16.12 -28.86
C PHE A 213 -16.33 16.79 -28.18
N VAL A 214 -15.34 17.25 -28.95
CA VAL A 214 -14.16 17.91 -28.39
C VAL A 214 -14.51 19.28 -27.78
N LEU A 215 -15.41 20.04 -28.41
CA LEU A 215 -15.91 21.30 -27.85
C LEU A 215 -16.70 21.10 -26.56
N GLU A 216 -17.44 20.01 -26.44
CA GLU A 216 -18.21 19.69 -25.25
C GLU A 216 -17.34 19.27 -24.07
N ILE A 217 -16.14 18.71 -24.32
CA ILE A 217 -15.11 18.52 -23.27
C ILE A 217 -14.66 19.88 -22.74
N VAL A 218 -14.33 20.82 -23.64
CA VAL A 218 -13.94 22.20 -23.26
C VAL A 218 -15.05 22.88 -22.44
N TYR A 219 -16.30 22.73 -22.86
CA TYR A 219 -17.45 23.27 -22.14
C TYR A 219 -17.62 22.62 -20.75
N CYS A 220 -17.44 21.29 -20.65
CA CYS A 220 -17.47 20.57 -19.38
C CYS A 220 -16.39 21.05 -18.41
N LEU A 221 -15.15 21.22 -18.88
CA LEU A 221 -14.04 21.74 -18.07
C LEU A 221 -14.32 23.16 -17.57
N THR A 222 -14.94 24.00 -18.41
CA THR A 222 -15.32 25.36 -18.04
C THR A 222 -16.38 25.36 -16.93
N ILE A 223 -17.40 24.52 -17.04
CA ILE A 223 -18.42 24.35 -16.00
C ILE A 223 -17.81 23.86 -14.69
N MET A 224 -16.91 22.89 -14.75
CA MET A 224 -16.22 22.40 -13.56
C MET A 224 -15.44 23.51 -12.85
N GLY A 225 -14.77 24.39 -13.61
CA GLY A 225 -14.14 25.60 -13.07
C GLY A 225 -15.13 26.56 -12.43
N GLN A 226 -16.28 26.81 -13.06
CA GLN A 226 -17.34 27.67 -12.51
C GLN A 226 -17.93 27.10 -11.21
N LEU A 227 -18.18 25.80 -11.15
CA LEU A 227 -18.66 25.11 -9.96
C LEU A 227 -17.64 25.14 -8.82
N ALA A 228 -16.35 24.96 -9.13
CA ALA A 228 -15.28 25.04 -8.14
C ALA A 228 -15.18 26.44 -7.50
N LEU A 229 -15.46 27.52 -8.26
CA LEU A 229 -15.58 28.87 -7.70
C LEU A 229 -16.76 29.01 -6.72
N MET A 230 -17.76 28.13 -6.80
CA MET A 230 -18.89 28.06 -5.87
C MET A 230 -18.69 27.00 -4.77
N ASN A 231 -17.45 26.53 -4.56
CA ASN A 231 -17.09 25.46 -3.62
C ASN A 231 -17.80 24.11 -3.88
N ILE A 232 -18.23 23.85 -5.11
CA ILE A 232 -18.74 22.55 -5.54
C ILE A 232 -17.61 21.81 -6.27
N PHE A 233 -17.10 20.75 -5.66
CA PHE A 233 -15.98 19.98 -6.18
C PHE A 233 -16.42 18.58 -6.61
N ILE A 234 -15.61 17.95 -7.46
CA ILE A 234 -15.86 16.56 -7.83
C ILE A 234 -15.52 15.64 -6.65
N GLY A 235 -16.41 14.69 -6.35
CA GLY A 235 -16.27 13.77 -5.24
C GLY A 235 -16.60 14.37 -3.88
N GLY A 236 -17.06 15.63 -3.84
CA GLY A 236 -17.51 16.30 -2.62
C GLY A 236 -16.54 17.35 -2.10
N THR A 237 -17.05 18.17 -1.18
CA THR A 237 -16.34 19.27 -0.55
C THR A 237 -16.13 18.98 0.93
N ALA A 238 -14.87 18.81 1.32
CA ALA A 238 -14.48 18.72 2.71
C ALA A 238 -14.49 20.11 3.34
N VAL A 239 -15.26 20.28 4.41
CA VAL A 239 -15.38 21.55 5.15
C VAL A 239 -14.63 21.41 6.47
N ARG A 240 -13.69 22.31 6.73
CA ARG A 240 -13.21 22.56 8.11
C ARG A 240 -13.84 23.85 8.59
N TYR A 241 -14.33 23.85 9.83
CA TYR A 241 -15.08 24.98 10.39
C TYR A 241 -14.20 25.99 11.11
N ASP A 242 -12.97 25.62 11.48
CA ASP A 242 -12.06 26.47 12.23
C ASP A 242 -10.62 26.43 11.66
N PRO A 243 -10.25 27.37 10.77
CA PRO A 243 -11.09 28.37 10.10
C PRO A 243 -11.99 27.75 9.01
N LEU A 244 -13.06 28.45 8.61
CA LEU A 244 -13.96 27.99 7.54
C LEU A 244 -13.22 27.88 6.20
N ILE A 245 -12.93 26.64 5.77
CA ILE A 245 -12.26 26.34 4.49
C ILE A 245 -12.94 25.19 3.77
N TYR A 246 -12.95 25.28 2.44
CA TYR A 246 -13.51 24.29 1.53
C TYR A 246 -12.38 23.64 0.74
N LEU A 247 -12.27 22.33 0.81
CA LEU A 247 -11.22 21.55 0.16
C LEU A 247 -11.84 20.54 -0.79
N SER A 248 -11.26 20.42 -1.98
CA SER A 248 -11.60 19.32 -2.88
C SER A 248 -11.06 18.01 -2.30
N ILE A 249 -11.90 16.96 -2.35
CA ILE A 249 -11.54 15.59 -1.98
C ILE A 249 -10.72 14.96 -3.11
N THR A 250 -11.21 15.00 -4.34
CA THR A 250 -10.55 14.36 -5.50
C THR A 250 -9.30 15.09 -6.00
N LYS A 251 -9.04 16.30 -5.46
CA LYS A 251 -7.97 17.21 -5.89
C LYS A 251 -7.98 17.49 -7.38
N GLU A 252 -9.15 17.46 -8.04
CA GLU A 252 -9.26 17.78 -9.46
C GLU A 252 -8.73 19.20 -9.72
N ILE A 253 -8.17 19.44 -10.91
CA ILE A 253 -7.50 20.72 -11.22
C ILE A 253 -8.43 21.92 -10.99
N SER A 254 -9.70 21.83 -11.39
CA SER A 254 -10.68 22.90 -11.12
C SER A 254 -10.89 23.11 -9.62
N GLY A 255 -10.93 22.05 -8.82
CA GLY A 255 -11.05 22.09 -7.37
C GLY A 255 -9.83 22.73 -6.70
N LEU A 256 -8.63 22.41 -7.16
CA LEU A 256 -7.38 23.05 -6.71
C LEU A 256 -7.40 24.56 -6.98
N VAL A 257 -7.89 24.98 -8.15
CA VAL A 257 -8.08 26.41 -8.46
C VAL A 257 -9.12 27.05 -7.54
N GLY A 258 -10.27 26.39 -7.37
CA GLY A 258 -11.38 26.90 -6.54
C GLY A 258 -10.99 27.10 -5.08
N GLN A 259 -10.30 26.12 -4.47
CA GLN A 259 -9.86 26.19 -3.08
C GLN A 259 -8.72 27.20 -2.85
N ALA A 260 -7.87 27.43 -3.86
CA ALA A 260 -6.71 28.32 -3.77
C ALA A 260 -7.02 29.80 -4.08
N ARG A 261 -8.28 30.16 -4.39
CA ARG A 261 -8.64 31.54 -4.80
C ARG A 261 -8.25 32.64 -3.80
N GLY A 262 -8.18 32.32 -2.52
CA GLY A 262 -7.76 33.26 -1.46
C GLY A 262 -6.26 33.55 -1.46
N ASN A 263 -5.45 32.70 -2.10
CA ASN A 263 -3.99 32.81 -2.14
C ASN A 263 -3.47 33.85 -3.14
N LEU A 264 -4.36 34.62 -3.77
CA LEU A 264 -3.97 35.78 -4.58
C LEU A 264 -3.14 36.80 -3.80
N TYR A 265 -3.40 36.92 -2.49
CA TYR A 265 -2.64 37.77 -1.58
C TYR A 265 -1.69 36.89 -0.76
N GLY A 266 -0.40 36.91 -1.07
CA GLY A 266 0.63 36.08 -0.43
C GLY A 266 1.18 35.00 -1.37
N SER A 267 1.00 33.73 -1.01
CA SER A 267 1.52 32.55 -1.72
C SER A 267 0.79 32.27 -3.05
N ALA A 268 0.99 33.14 -4.03
CA ALA A 268 0.27 33.14 -5.30
C ALA A 268 0.49 31.86 -6.12
N HIS A 269 1.62 31.17 -5.95
CA HIS A 269 1.95 29.94 -6.67
C HIS A 269 0.91 28.82 -6.43
N ILE A 270 0.33 28.76 -5.24
CA ILE A 270 -0.72 27.79 -4.86
C ILE A 270 -1.93 27.89 -5.80
N LEU A 271 -2.26 29.10 -6.28
CA LEU A 271 -3.33 29.32 -7.25
C LEU A 271 -2.84 29.28 -8.69
N VAL A 272 -1.71 29.96 -8.98
CA VAL A 272 -1.23 30.17 -10.34
C VAL A 272 -0.86 28.85 -11.01
N ILE A 273 -0.25 27.91 -10.30
CA ILE A 273 0.15 26.61 -10.86
C ILE A 273 -1.05 25.80 -11.36
N PRO A 274 -2.05 25.45 -10.52
CA PRO A 274 -3.21 24.70 -10.99
C PRO A 274 -4.02 25.48 -12.02
N LEU A 275 -4.04 26.82 -11.96
CA LEU A 275 -4.72 27.65 -12.93
C LEU A 275 -4.06 27.59 -14.32
N LEU A 276 -2.73 27.67 -14.39
CA LEU A 276 -1.99 27.53 -15.64
C LEU A 276 -2.20 26.14 -16.26
N VAL A 277 -2.25 25.09 -15.43
CA VAL A 277 -2.56 23.73 -15.88
C VAL A 277 -3.98 23.65 -16.44
N LEU A 278 -4.98 24.21 -15.75
CA LEU A 278 -6.37 24.23 -16.22
C LEU A 278 -6.50 24.96 -17.58
N LEU A 279 -5.81 26.09 -17.73
CA LEU A 279 -5.76 26.86 -18.97
C LEU A 279 -5.08 26.06 -20.08
N PHE A 280 -3.97 25.40 -19.78
CA PHE A 280 -3.23 24.58 -20.75
C PHE A 280 -4.08 23.39 -21.24
N ILE A 281 -4.81 22.71 -20.35
CA ILE A 281 -5.75 21.65 -20.71
C ILE A 281 -6.83 22.22 -21.65
N THR A 282 -7.46 23.32 -21.26
CA THR A 282 -8.55 23.96 -22.01
C THR A 282 -8.09 24.39 -23.41
N ILE A 283 -6.93 25.04 -23.52
CA ILE A 283 -6.34 25.48 -24.79
C ILE A 283 -6.01 24.27 -25.68
N SER A 284 -5.46 23.20 -25.11
CA SER A 284 -5.09 21.99 -25.86
C SER A 284 -6.29 21.35 -26.53
N PHE A 285 -7.40 21.16 -25.80
CA PHE A 285 -8.64 20.64 -26.37
C PHE A 285 -9.29 21.62 -27.37
N ASN A 286 -9.22 22.93 -27.13
CA ASN A 286 -9.74 23.94 -28.06
C ASN A 286 -8.96 23.96 -29.38
N LEU A 287 -7.62 23.88 -29.33
CA LEU A 287 -6.75 23.73 -30.50
C LEU A 287 -7.10 22.48 -31.29
N LEU A 288 -7.32 21.35 -30.62
CA LEU A 288 -7.75 20.10 -31.25
C LEU A 288 -9.09 20.27 -31.96
N ALA A 289 -10.09 20.88 -31.31
CA ALA A 289 -11.41 21.14 -31.90
C ALA A 289 -11.31 22.02 -33.15
N ASN A 290 -10.57 23.13 -33.07
CA ASN A 290 -10.35 24.03 -34.20
C ASN A 290 -9.58 23.34 -35.34
N GLY A 291 -8.58 22.53 -35.00
CA GLY A 291 -7.82 21.72 -35.95
C GLY A 291 -8.72 20.74 -36.71
N LEU A 292 -9.59 20.02 -36.00
CA LEU A 292 -10.57 19.10 -36.60
C LEU A 292 -11.58 19.86 -37.49
N LYS A 293 -12.10 20.99 -37.02
CA LYS A 293 -13.01 21.84 -37.79
C LYS A 293 -12.38 22.30 -39.11
N ASN A 294 -11.15 22.84 -39.05
CA ASN A 294 -10.40 23.30 -40.22
C ASN A 294 -10.17 22.15 -41.21
N ARG A 295 -9.84 20.96 -40.69
CA ARG A 295 -9.64 19.76 -41.51
C ARG A 295 -10.90 19.39 -42.29
N TYR A 296 -12.04 19.30 -41.62
CA TYR A 296 -13.29 18.92 -42.29
C TYR A 296 -13.78 19.98 -43.27
N GLN A 297 -13.70 21.28 -42.92
CA GLN A 297 -14.09 22.37 -43.83
C GLN A 297 -13.26 22.38 -45.13
N SER A 298 -11.97 22.05 -45.06
CA SER A 298 -11.09 21.99 -46.25
C SER A 298 -11.50 20.90 -47.26
N ASN A 299 -12.20 19.84 -46.83
CA ASN A 299 -12.68 18.78 -47.70
C ASN A 299 -13.91 19.22 -48.52
N TYR A 300 -14.78 20.07 -47.96
CA TYR A 300 -15.99 20.55 -48.63
C TYR A 300 -15.76 21.75 -49.55
N GLN A 301 -14.68 22.52 -49.36
CA GLN A 301 -14.34 23.67 -50.20
C GLN A 301 -13.66 23.32 -51.55
N ARG A 302 -13.55 22.03 -51.91
CA ARG A 302 -13.02 21.61 -53.21
C ARG A 302 -14.13 21.65 -54.29
N THR A 303 -14.52 22.88 -54.64
CA THR A 303 -15.22 23.40 -55.85
C THR A 303 -16.44 22.64 -56.43
N PRO A 304 -17.59 23.33 -56.65
CA PRO A 304 -18.59 22.90 -57.63
C PRO A 304 -18.06 23.23 -59.04
N TRP A 305 -17.93 22.24 -59.91
CA TRP A 305 -17.65 22.50 -61.33
C TRP A 305 -18.96 22.74 -62.08
N ILE A 306 -19.10 23.93 -62.66
CA ILE A 306 -20.03 24.20 -63.75
C ILE A 306 -19.27 23.88 -65.04
N ILE A 307 -19.80 22.97 -65.86
CA ILE A 307 -19.23 22.64 -67.17
C ILE A 307 -19.39 23.88 -68.07
N THR A 308 -18.32 24.62 -68.28
CA THR A 308 -18.24 25.77 -69.19
C THR A 308 -17.31 25.42 -70.34
N GLY A 309 -17.69 24.46 -71.19
CA GLY A 309 -17.12 24.24 -72.54
C GLY A 309 -15.61 24.00 -72.70
N PHE A 310 -14.82 23.96 -71.62
CA PHE A 310 -13.39 23.67 -71.63
C PHE A 310 -13.17 22.22 -71.20
N GLU A 311 -12.59 21.39 -72.06
CA GLU A 311 -12.12 20.06 -71.67
C GLU A 311 -10.85 20.20 -70.82
N PRO A 312 -10.86 19.87 -69.52
CA PRO A 312 -9.65 19.86 -68.73
C PRO A 312 -8.82 18.60 -69.06
N LYS A 313 -7.51 18.78 -69.26
CA LYS A 313 -6.50 17.69 -69.33
C LYS A 313 -6.28 16.96 -67.99
N PHE A 314 -7.31 16.86 -67.15
CA PHE A 314 -7.31 16.01 -65.97
C PHE A 314 -8.51 15.10 -66.05
N VAL A 315 -8.26 13.88 -66.54
CA VAL A 315 -9.23 12.79 -66.49
C VAL A 315 -9.54 12.55 -65.01
N PRO A 316 -10.79 12.73 -64.54
CA PRO A 316 -11.14 12.29 -63.21
C PRO A 316 -11.00 10.78 -63.19
N VAL A 317 -10.06 10.27 -62.40
CA VAL A 317 -9.98 8.84 -62.11
C VAL A 317 -11.29 8.49 -61.39
N ARG A 318 -12.25 7.89 -62.09
CA ARG A 318 -13.34 7.17 -61.43
C ARG A 318 -12.65 6.17 -60.50
N VAL A 319 -12.87 6.32 -59.20
CA VAL A 319 -12.52 5.27 -58.25
C VAL A 319 -13.34 4.06 -58.65
N GLN A 320 -12.75 3.16 -59.42
CA GLN A 320 -13.29 1.84 -59.66
C GLN A 320 -13.46 1.19 -58.30
N TYR A 321 -14.71 0.84 -57.95
CA TYR A 321 -15.03 0.00 -56.80
C TYR A 321 -14.59 -1.44 -57.10
N GLU A 322 -13.30 -1.64 -57.35
CA GLU A 322 -12.70 -2.97 -57.35
C GLU A 322 -12.27 -3.30 -55.92
N GLY A 323 -12.82 -4.41 -55.40
CA GLY A 323 -12.38 -5.21 -54.25
C GLY A 323 -11.88 -4.47 -53.02
N ARG A 324 -12.52 -4.68 -51.85
CA ARG A 324 -12.07 -4.21 -50.51
C ARG A 324 -10.56 -4.43 -50.28
N LYS A 325 -9.70 -3.52 -50.74
CA LYS A 325 -8.30 -3.45 -50.33
C LYS A 325 -8.30 -2.97 -48.88
N ARG A 326 -7.71 -3.75 -47.97
CA ARG A 326 -7.48 -3.37 -46.56
C ARG A 326 -6.93 -1.95 -46.53
N ARG A 327 -7.72 -0.99 -46.05
CA ARG A 327 -7.30 0.41 -45.90
C ARG A 327 -6.14 0.46 -44.91
N ARG A 328 -4.90 0.67 -45.39
CA ARG A 328 -3.77 0.99 -44.51
C ARG A 328 -4.02 2.35 -43.84
N LEU A 329 -3.98 2.39 -42.52
CA LEU A 329 -4.02 3.60 -41.71
C LEU A 329 -2.64 4.25 -41.76
N VAL A 330 -2.48 5.35 -42.53
CA VAL A 330 -1.21 6.10 -42.64
C VAL A 330 -1.50 7.58 -42.41
N GLY A 331 -0.52 8.29 -41.80
CA GLY A 331 -0.57 9.73 -41.56
C GLY A 331 -1.68 10.14 -40.60
N GLU A 332 -2.41 11.22 -40.94
CA GLU A 332 -3.44 11.80 -40.07
C GLU A 332 -4.62 10.86 -39.72
N LYS A 333 -4.85 9.80 -40.51
CA LYS A 333 -5.89 8.79 -40.20
C LYS A 333 -5.45 7.88 -39.05
N LEU A 334 -4.15 7.55 -39.00
CA LEU A 334 -3.56 6.78 -37.91
C LEU A 334 -3.62 7.59 -36.61
N LEU A 335 -3.29 8.88 -36.65
CA LEU A 335 -3.36 9.76 -35.48
C LEU A 335 -4.77 9.85 -34.88
N VAL A 336 -5.80 9.98 -35.72
CA VAL A 336 -7.20 9.97 -35.24
C VAL A 336 -7.59 8.60 -34.68
N ALA A 337 -7.16 7.50 -35.30
CA ALA A 337 -7.43 6.16 -34.79
C ALA A 337 -6.73 5.91 -33.44
N LEU A 338 -5.49 6.35 -33.27
CA LEU A 338 -4.75 6.29 -32.01
C LEU A 338 -5.42 7.13 -30.94
N PHE A 339 -5.88 8.34 -31.28
CA PHE A 339 -6.64 9.18 -30.36
C PHE A 339 -7.94 8.51 -29.89
N VAL A 340 -8.73 7.94 -30.81
CA VAL A 340 -9.96 7.21 -30.46
C VAL A 340 -9.66 5.96 -29.63
N PHE A 341 -8.57 5.24 -29.95
CA PHE A 341 -8.16 4.06 -29.20
C PHE A 341 -7.69 4.43 -27.79
N ALA A 342 -6.93 5.51 -27.63
CA ALA A 342 -6.55 6.06 -26.33
C ALA A 342 -7.79 6.41 -25.50
N MET A 343 -8.79 7.05 -26.12
CA MET A 343 -10.06 7.40 -25.47
C MET A 343 -10.86 6.17 -25.00
N LEU A 344 -10.86 5.08 -25.78
CA LEU A 344 -11.53 3.83 -25.40
C LEU A 344 -10.75 3.07 -24.31
N GLY A 345 -9.41 3.04 -24.41
CA GLY A 345 -8.53 2.43 -23.42
C GLY A 345 -8.62 3.12 -22.06
N THR A 346 -8.82 4.44 -22.04
CA THR A 346 -9.00 5.21 -20.78
C THR A 346 -10.28 4.85 -20.04
N CYS A 347 -11.37 4.51 -20.73
CA CYS A 347 -12.60 4.02 -20.09
C CYS A 347 -12.40 2.63 -19.44
N GLY A 348 -11.62 1.75 -20.06
CA GLY A 348 -11.28 0.43 -19.49
C GLY A 348 -10.38 0.53 -18.26
N TYR A 349 -9.37 1.41 -18.30
CA TYR A 349 -8.48 1.67 -17.18
C TYR A 349 -9.20 2.25 -15.95
N LEU A 350 -10.24 3.06 -16.17
CA LEU A 350 -11.09 3.59 -15.10
C LEU A 350 -11.91 2.51 -14.42
N TYR A 351 -12.50 1.57 -15.16
CA TYR A 351 -13.22 0.45 -14.54
C TYR A 351 -12.30 -0.35 -13.61
N THR A 352 -11.08 -0.67 -14.06
CA THR A 352 -10.10 -1.41 -13.27
C THR A 352 -9.56 -0.64 -12.06
N THR A 353 -9.50 0.69 -12.15
CA THR A 353 -8.99 1.52 -11.06
C THR A 353 -10.06 1.98 -10.08
N PHE A 354 -11.31 2.17 -10.51
CA PHE A 354 -12.46 2.37 -9.62
C PHE A 354 -12.77 1.09 -8.85
N SER A 355 -12.72 -0.08 -9.47
CA SER A 355 -12.85 -1.36 -8.74
C SER A 355 -11.67 -1.60 -7.79
N ALA A 356 -10.50 -1.05 -8.07
CA ALA A 356 -9.35 -1.12 -7.17
C ALA A 356 -9.43 -0.11 -6.01
N LEU A 357 -10.18 0.98 -6.15
CA LEU A 357 -10.38 1.99 -5.09
C LEU A 357 -11.24 1.48 -3.93
N ASP A 358 -12.22 0.60 -4.18
CA ASP A 358 -13.00 -0.06 -3.10
C ASP A 358 -12.17 -1.11 -2.33
N GLY A 359 -11.14 -1.68 -2.96
CA GLY A 359 -10.28 -2.71 -2.35
C GLY A 359 -8.95 -2.20 -1.80
N ILE A 360 -8.54 -0.99 -2.18
CA ILE A 360 -7.25 -0.39 -1.83
C ILE A 360 -7.52 1.05 -1.41
N LYS A 361 -8.06 1.22 -0.20
CA LYS A 361 -7.70 2.39 0.61
C LYS A 361 -6.18 2.44 0.57
N THR A 362 -5.63 3.47 -0.05
CA THR A 362 -4.20 3.66 -0.32
C THR A 362 -3.36 3.20 0.86
N LEU A 363 -2.88 1.96 0.79
CA LEU A 363 -1.85 1.44 1.67
C LEU A 363 -0.66 2.38 1.48
N SER A 364 -0.22 2.97 2.59
CA SER A 364 0.91 3.90 2.66
C SER A 364 2.07 3.42 1.79
N LYS A 365 2.80 4.35 1.14
CA LYS A 365 4.08 4.01 0.48
C LYS A 365 5.16 3.60 1.50
N ALA A 366 4.89 3.59 2.80
CA ALA A 366 5.81 3.17 3.85
C ALA A 366 6.34 1.76 3.57
N LYS A 367 7.59 1.69 3.12
CA LYS A 367 8.33 0.44 2.98
C LYS A 367 9.02 0.12 4.30
N GLY A 368 9.18 -1.17 4.56
CA GLY A 368 10.06 -1.63 5.62
C GLY A 368 11.53 -1.31 5.37
N VAL A 369 12.36 -1.63 6.35
CA VAL A 369 13.81 -1.44 6.31
C VAL A 369 14.43 -2.39 5.29
N ALA A 370 15.24 -1.85 4.38
CA ALA A 370 15.95 -2.66 3.39
C ALA A 370 17.09 -3.43 4.07
N ASN A 371 17.17 -4.74 3.82
CA ASN A 371 18.28 -5.57 4.30
C ASN A 371 19.25 -5.93 3.17
N GLY A 372 20.53 -5.68 3.41
CA GLY A 372 21.65 -6.02 2.52
C GLY A 372 22.10 -7.47 2.60
N SER A 373 21.61 -8.27 3.56
CA SER A 373 22.00 -9.68 3.70
C SER A 373 20.86 -10.65 3.45
N GLU A 374 21.17 -11.82 2.87
CA GLU A 374 20.24 -12.95 2.73
C GLU A 374 20.95 -14.25 3.10
N ALA A 375 20.24 -15.15 3.79
CA ALA A 375 20.77 -16.45 4.21
C ALA A 375 19.79 -17.59 3.89
N LYS A 376 20.36 -18.75 3.56
CA LYS A 376 19.67 -20.03 3.49
C LYS A 376 20.46 -21.06 4.29
N TYR A 377 19.75 -21.85 5.08
CA TYR A 377 20.32 -22.84 6.00
C TYR A 377 19.98 -24.26 5.56
N ASP A 378 21.03 -25.07 5.40
CA ASP A 378 20.99 -26.51 5.23
C ASP A 378 21.74 -27.12 6.44
N LEU A 379 20.99 -27.58 7.45
CA LEU A 379 21.51 -27.99 8.76
C LEU A 379 21.39 -29.51 8.95
N ASP A 380 22.36 -30.14 9.61
CA ASP A 380 22.28 -31.50 10.11
C ASP A 380 22.46 -31.47 11.63
N LEU A 381 21.56 -32.13 12.39
CA LEU A 381 21.60 -32.20 13.84
C LEU A 381 21.49 -33.64 14.33
N LYS A 382 22.50 -34.09 15.08
CA LYS A 382 22.50 -35.41 15.71
C LYS A 382 22.61 -35.31 17.21
N MET A 383 21.80 -36.09 17.92
CA MET A 383 21.82 -36.17 19.37
C MET A 383 22.23 -37.56 19.84
N SER A 384 23.20 -37.64 20.74
CA SER A 384 23.60 -38.87 21.43
C SER A 384 22.69 -39.19 22.62
N ARG A 385 22.72 -40.43 23.11
CA ARG A 385 21.95 -40.83 24.32
C ARG A 385 22.40 -40.11 25.60
N SER A 386 23.61 -39.55 25.63
CA SER A 386 24.13 -38.77 26.75
C SER A 386 23.76 -37.28 26.68
N GLY A 387 23.01 -36.85 25.66
CA GLY A 387 22.62 -35.44 25.50
C GLY A 387 23.70 -34.55 24.88
N GLU A 388 24.72 -35.14 24.24
CA GLU A 388 25.67 -34.41 23.41
C GLU A 388 25.15 -34.29 21.97
N PHE A 389 25.32 -33.12 21.37
CA PHE A 389 24.87 -32.80 20.03
C PHE A 389 26.06 -32.63 19.08
N LEU A 390 25.92 -33.15 17.86
CA LEU A 390 26.79 -32.86 16.72
C LEU A 390 25.94 -32.11 15.69
N ALA A 391 26.38 -30.91 15.32
CA ALA A 391 25.72 -30.08 14.32
C ALA A 391 26.66 -29.79 13.15
N ASN A 392 26.10 -29.81 11.94
CA ASN A 392 26.74 -29.31 10.73
C ASN A 392 25.85 -28.24 10.11
N ALA A 393 26.32 -27.00 10.10
CA ALA A 393 25.60 -25.85 9.57
C ALA A 393 26.16 -25.47 8.20
N GLY A 394 25.44 -25.81 7.13
CA GLY A 394 25.65 -25.29 5.79
C GLY A 394 24.84 -24.01 5.58
N ILE A 395 25.51 -22.88 5.38
CA ILE A 395 24.87 -21.58 5.26
C ILE A 395 25.26 -20.97 3.92
N THR A 396 24.28 -20.80 3.03
CA THR A 396 24.46 -20.03 1.81
C THR A 396 24.11 -18.59 2.10
N VAL A 397 25.10 -17.69 2.06
CA VAL A 397 24.93 -16.26 2.28
C VAL A 397 25.00 -15.52 0.95
N LYS A 398 24.21 -14.46 0.81
CA LYS A 398 24.20 -13.62 -0.39
C LYS A 398 24.25 -12.14 -0.03
N ASN A 399 25.13 -11.41 -0.70
CA ASN A 399 25.24 -9.97 -0.53
C ASN A 399 24.25 -9.25 -1.46
N LYS A 400 23.28 -8.54 -0.89
CA LYS A 400 22.33 -7.67 -1.60
C LYS A 400 22.74 -6.19 -1.53
N SER A 401 23.71 -5.85 -0.69
CA SER A 401 24.17 -4.47 -0.48
C SER A 401 25.13 -4.00 -1.57
N ASP A 402 25.32 -2.69 -1.69
CA ASP A 402 26.32 -2.09 -2.58
C ASP A 402 27.76 -2.18 -2.02
N ASN A 403 27.91 -2.55 -0.75
CA ASN A 403 29.20 -2.71 -0.08
C ASN A 403 29.77 -4.10 -0.36
N THR A 404 31.08 -4.18 -0.61
CA THR A 404 31.79 -5.47 -0.64
C THR A 404 32.01 -5.95 0.79
N TRP A 405 31.72 -7.22 1.07
CA TRP A 405 31.97 -7.81 2.39
C TRP A 405 33.33 -8.50 2.42
N ASN A 406 34.13 -8.21 3.43
CA ASN A 406 35.43 -8.88 3.65
C ASN A 406 35.39 -9.86 4.83
N GLU A 407 34.28 -9.90 5.55
CA GLU A 407 34.03 -10.76 6.70
C GLU A 407 32.54 -11.08 6.76
N LEU A 408 32.21 -12.21 7.38
CA LEU A 408 30.85 -12.58 7.75
C LEU A 408 30.73 -12.61 9.26
N ILE A 409 29.64 -12.03 9.77
CA ILE A 409 29.37 -11.97 11.21
C ILE A 409 28.11 -12.75 11.52
N PHE A 410 28.24 -13.74 12.41
CA PHE A 410 27.17 -14.58 12.90
C PHE A 410 26.95 -14.37 14.40
N TYR A 411 25.69 -14.37 14.82
CA TYR A 411 25.34 -14.71 16.19
C TYR A 411 25.57 -16.21 16.39
N PHE A 412 26.34 -16.58 17.40
CA PHE A 412 26.56 -17.95 17.85
C PHE A 412 26.31 -18.04 19.35
N ILE A 413 25.02 -17.91 19.70
CA ILE A 413 24.49 -17.84 21.06
C ILE A 413 24.92 -19.01 21.96
N PRO A 414 25.07 -20.28 21.49
CA PRO A 414 25.51 -21.36 22.35
C PRO A 414 26.79 -21.04 23.13
N ASN A 415 27.72 -20.29 22.53
CA ASN A 415 29.01 -19.98 23.14
C ASN A 415 28.90 -19.01 24.33
N ALA A 416 27.83 -18.21 24.40
CA ALA A 416 27.54 -17.34 25.54
C ALA A 416 27.23 -18.13 26.84
N PHE A 417 26.86 -19.40 26.74
CA PHE A 417 26.56 -20.28 27.88
C PHE A 417 27.75 -21.14 28.33
N THR A 418 28.94 -20.93 27.76
CA THR A 418 30.14 -21.67 28.17
C THR A 418 30.79 -21.05 29.41
N LYS A 419 31.59 -21.84 30.15
CA LYS A 419 32.18 -21.41 31.41
C LYS A 419 33.14 -20.23 31.22
N GLY A 420 32.92 -19.15 31.98
CA GLY A 420 33.76 -17.94 31.96
C GLY A 420 33.18 -16.77 31.15
N HIS A 421 31.98 -16.92 30.59
CA HIS A 421 31.22 -15.85 29.93
C HIS A 421 30.19 -15.20 30.86
N THR A 422 29.65 -14.07 30.44
CA THR A 422 28.91 -13.08 31.26
C THR A 422 27.58 -13.53 31.87
N ILE A 423 27.02 -14.67 31.44
CA ILE A 423 25.71 -15.13 31.91
C ILE A 423 25.88 -15.96 33.19
N GLU A 424 26.06 -15.28 34.33
CA GLU A 424 26.23 -15.92 35.64
C GLU A 424 24.94 -16.49 36.24
N THR A 425 23.78 -16.12 35.67
CA THR A 425 22.44 -16.42 36.20
C THR A 425 21.91 -17.82 35.84
N VAL A 426 22.69 -18.62 35.12
CA VAL A 426 22.28 -19.92 34.60
C VAL A 426 22.92 -21.06 35.38
N SER A 427 22.13 -22.09 35.74
CA SER A 427 22.64 -23.33 36.32
C SER A 427 23.33 -24.20 35.26
N GLY A 428 24.60 -24.50 35.48
CA GLY A 428 25.42 -25.31 34.58
C GLY A 428 26.03 -24.52 33.42
N PHE A 429 26.73 -25.23 32.52
CA PHE A 429 27.43 -24.62 31.38
C PHE A 429 27.29 -25.48 30.14
N SER A 430 27.19 -24.84 28.98
CA SER A 430 27.42 -25.49 27.69
C SER A 430 28.90 -25.84 27.53
N LYS A 431 29.17 -26.97 26.87
CA LYS A 431 30.48 -27.28 26.30
C LYS A 431 30.37 -27.12 24.81
N ILE A 432 31.32 -26.45 24.18
CA ILE A 432 31.36 -26.27 22.72
C ILE A 432 32.73 -26.65 22.19
N LYS A 433 32.74 -27.34 21.05
CA LYS A 433 33.95 -27.66 20.30
C LYS A 433 33.71 -27.47 18.81
N MET A 434 34.29 -26.40 18.25
CA MET A 434 34.38 -26.19 16.81
C MET A 434 35.32 -27.24 16.20
N MET A 435 34.87 -27.94 15.17
CA MET A 435 35.63 -29.01 14.51
C MET A 435 36.20 -28.56 13.17
N SER A 436 35.41 -27.81 12.39
CA SER A 436 35.84 -27.23 11.11
C SER A 436 35.00 -26.00 10.78
N VAL A 437 35.62 -25.03 10.10
CA VAL A 437 34.96 -23.85 9.56
C VAL A 437 35.49 -23.63 8.15
N LYS A 438 34.61 -23.81 7.16
CA LYS A 438 34.97 -23.71 5.75
C LYS A 438 34.15 -22.66 5.05
N ILE A 439 34.77 -22.03 4.06
CA ILE A 439 34.08 -21.21 3.07
C ILE A 439 34.38 -21.73 1.67
N ASN A 440 33.33 -21.94 0.89
CA ASN A 440 33.39 -22.51 -0.46
C ASN A 440 34.23 -23.80 -0.52
N GLY A 441 34.14 -24.62 0.54
CA GLY A 441 34.85 -25.89 0.68
C GLY A 441 36.31 -25.80 1.15
N LYS A 442 36.87 -24.60 1.37
CA LYS A 442 38.24 -24.40 1.88
C LYS A 442 38.20 -24.01 3.36
N GLU A 443 39.11 -24.54 4.18
CA GLU A 443 39.29 -24.09 5.57
C GLU A 443 39.65 -22.60 5.59
N THR A 444 39.13 -21.89 6.59
CA THR A 444 39.33 -20.44 6.74
C THR A 444 39.52 -20.06 8.20
N ASP A 445 40.22 -18.95 8.43
CA ASP A 445 40.37 -18.40 9.76
C ASP A 445 39.04 -17.85 10.27
N TYR A 446 38.82 -18.01 11.58
CA TYR A 446 37.64 -17.52 12.27
C TYR A 446 38.01 -17.08 13.69
N SER A 447 37.22 -16.17 14.25
CA SER A 447 37.23 -15.86 15.68
C SER A 447 35.86 -16.14 16.29
N LEU A 448 35.86 -16.71 17.48
CA LEU A 448 34.65 -16.95 18.26
C LEU A 448 34.83 -16.31 19.63
N GLU A 449 34.20 -15.16 19.84
CA GLU A 449 34.29 -14.37 21.06
C GLU A 449 32.87 -14.12 21.60
N ASN A 450 32.60 -14.52 22.85
CA ASN A 450 31.27 -14.46 23.46
C ASN A 450 30.20 -15.12 22.59
N ASP A 451 29.29 -14.35 22.01
CA ASP A 451 28.20 -14.79 21.14
C ASP A 451 28.46 -14.46 19.66
N THR A 452 29.66 -14.01 19.31
CA THR A 452 29.99 -13.53 17.97
C THR A 452 30.99 -14.47 17.29
N LEU A 453 30.54 -15.10 16.21
CA LEU A 453 31.39 -15.86 15.30
C LEU A 453 31.68 -15.01 14.07
N LYS A 454 32.95 -14.65 13.89
CA LYS A 454 33.45 -13.91 12.74
C LYS A 454 34.26 -14.84 11.83
N ILE A 455 33.98 -14.77 10.53
CA ILE A 455 34.67 -15.55 9.50
C ILE A 455 35.25 -14.58 8.48
N ASP A 456 36.57 -14.63 8.28
CA ASP A 456 37.24 -13.76 7.32
C ASP A 456 37.08 -14.32 5.89
N LEU A 457 36.83 -13.41 4.93
CA LEU A 457 36.66 -13.77 3.52
C LEU A 457 37.98 -13.53 2.78
N THR A 458 38.59 -14.59 2.23
CA THR A 458 39.83 -14.46 1.43
C THR A 458 39.59 -13.70 0.13
N GLU A 459 38.41 -13.86 -0.46
CA GLU A 459 37.91 -13.09 -1.60
C GLU A 459 36.63 -12.38 -1.14
N GLY A 460 36.63 -11.05 -1.19
CA GLY A 460 35.49 -10.26 -0.74
C GLY A 460 34.23 -10.52 -1.58
N LEU A 461 33.07 -10.61 -0.93
CA LEU A 461 31.80 -10.92 -1.56
C LEU A 461 31.13 -9.64 -2.10
N GLN A 462 30.98 -9.51 -3.41
CA GLN A 462 30.38 -8.35 -4.08
C GLN A 462 28.86 -8.43 -4.15
N LYS A 463 28.22 -7.32 -4.54
CA LYS A 463 26.77 -7.25 -4.72
C LYS A 463 26.26 -8.33 -5.70
N GLY A 464 25.32 -9.13 -5.22
CA GLY A 464 24.68 -10.22 -5.96
C GLY A 464 25.39 -11.56 -5.83
N GLU A 465 26.63 -11.60 -5.35
CA GLU A 465 27.39 -12.83 -5.18
C GLU A 465 26.93 -13.62 -3.95
N SER A 466 27.24 -14.92 -3.94
CA SER A 466 26.90 -15.83 -2.85
C SER A 466 28.11 -16.65 -2.40
N GLY A 467 28.23 -16.87 -1.11
CA GLY A 467 29.23 -17.74 -0.49
C GLY A 467 28.56 -18.87 0.28
N LYS A 468 29.21 -20.03 0.34
CA LYS A 468 28.75 -21.16 1.15
C LYS A 468 29.69 -21.35 2.34
N VAL A 469 29.16 -21.14 3.54
CA VAL A 469 29.84 -21.40 4.80
C VAL A 469 29.43 -22.78 5.33
N GLU A 470 30.37 -23.57 5.80
CA GLU A 470 30.11 -24.89 6.39
C GLU A 470 30.82 -24.97 7.74
N ILE A 471 30.05 -25.14 8.82
CA ILE A 471 30.56 -25.13 10.20
C ILE A 471 30.14 -26.43 10.87
N THR A 472 31.12 -27.22 11.33
CA THR A 472 30.86 -28.45 12.11
C THR A 472 31.30 -28.25 13.55
N TYR A 473 30.41 -28.55 14.51
CA TYR A 473 30.67 -28.34 15.93
C TYR A 473 29.87 -29.30 16.80
N ASN A 474 30.43 -29.62 17.97
CA ASN A 474 29.73 -30.34 19.02
C ASN A 474 29.32 -29.38 20.12
N PHE A 475 28.17 -29.62 20.74
CA PHE A 475 27.74 -28.87 21.90
C PHE A 475 26.91 -29.68 22.90
N THR A 476 26.83 -29.18 24.14
CA THR A 476 25.87 -29.61 25.15
C THR A 476 24.98 -28.44 25.58
N LEU A 477 23.83 -28.74 26.16
CA LEU A 477 22.94 -27.71 26.72
C LEU A 477 23.25 -27.49 28.21
N PRO A 478 23.13 -26.25 28.72
CA PRO A 478 23.12 -25.97 30.15
C PRO A 478 21.81 -26.45 30.81
N GLU A 479 21.78 -26.60 32.15
CA GLU A 479 20.58 -27.02 32.89
C GLU A 479 19.57 -25.87 33.10
N GLY A 480 20.05 -24.62 33.12
CA GLY A 480 19.23 -23.41 33.03
C GLY A 480 19.48 -22.68 31.72
N GLY A 481 18.60 -21.75 31.31
CA GLY A 481 18.82 -20.95 30.09
C GLY A 481 17.56 -20.26 29.58
N ASN A 482 17.73 -19.35 28.64
CA ASN A 482 16.64 -18.60 27.99
C ASN A 482 16.32 -19.25 26.64
N GLY A 483 15.55 -20.36 26.65
CA GLY A 483 15.17 -21.10 25.45
C GLY A 483 16.23 -22.04 24.88
N PHE A 484 17.48 -21.94 25.31
CA PHE A 484 18.57 -22.88 25.04
C PHE A 484 18.98 -23.60 26.34
N LEU A 485 18.33 -24.73 26.66
CA LEU A 485 18.55 -25.46 27.91
C LEU A 485 18.13 -26.95 27.83
N SER A 486 18.60 -27.75 28.78
CA SER A 486 18.10 -29.10 29.07
C SER A 486 17.41 -29.12 30.42
N SER A 487 16.16 -29.56 30.50
CA SER A 487 15.40 -29.63 31.75
C SER A 487 14.55 -30.89 31.81
N LYS A 488 14.61 -31.58 32.96
CA LYS A 488 13.82 -32.79 33.27
C LYS A 488 13.80 -33.82 32.13
N GLY A 489 14.95 -34.03 31.49
CA GLY A 489 15.13 -34.99 30.40
C GLY A 489 14.67 -34.52 29.01
N SER A 490 14.10 -33.32 28.87
CA SER A 490 13.81 -32.67 27.59
C SER A 490 14.89 -31.64 27.23
N TYR A 491 15.03 -31.34 25.94
CA TYR A 491 16.04 -30.44 25.41
C TYR A 491 15.39 -29.37 24.52
N TYR A 492 15.70 -28.10 24.79
CA TYR A 492 15.13 -26.95 24.09
C TYR A 492 16.27 -26.21 23.39
N LEU A 493 16.21 -26.15 22.07
CA LEU A 493 17.27 -25.65 21.21
C LEU A 493 16.80 -24.32 20.57
N GLY A 494 16.81 -23.26 21.36
CA GLY A 494 16.74 -21.88 20.87
C GLY A 494 18.10 -21.42 20.33
N GLN A 495 18.11 -20.79 19.16
CA GLN A 495 19.32 -20.19 18.55
C GLN A 495 20.58 -21.08 18.55
N TRP A 496 20.41 -22.39 18.38
CA TRP A 496 21.46 -23.42 18.50
C TRP A 496 22.47 -23.45 17.33
N TYR A 497 22.23 -22.64 16.29
CA TYR A 497 23.00 -22.59 15.05
C TYR A 497 23.59 -21.20 14.80
N PRO A 498 24.68 -21.07 14.02
CA PRO A 498 25.21 -19.76 13.64
C PRO A 498 24.18 -19.00 12.80
N MET A 499 23.73 -17.85 13.28
CA MET A 499 22.71 -17.03 12.61
C MET A 499 23.35 -15.79 12.01
N LEU A 500 23.22 -15.60 10.70
CA LEU A 500 23.81 -14.44 10.01
C LEU A 500 23.18 -13.14 10.55
N ALA A 501 24.02 -12.21 11.01
CA ALA A 501 23.57 -10.88 11.39
C ALA A 501 23.07 -10.11 10.15
N THR A 502 22.15 -9.16 10.31
CA THR A 502 21.72 -8.36 9.15
C THR A 502 22.78 -7.35 8.74
N PHE A 503 22.82 -6.98 7.45
CA PHE A 503 23.73 -5.94 6.95
C PHE A 503 22.93 -4.73 6.47
N GLN A 504 23.00 -3.64 7.22
CA GLN A 504 22.19 -2.44 7.01
C GLN A 504 23.07 -1.20 7.13
N ASN A 505 22.80 -0.17 6.32
CA ASN A 505 23.53 1.10 6.37
C ASN A 505 25.06 1.00 6.28
N GLY A 506 25.58 -0.04 5.61
CA GLY A 506 27.01 -0.24 5.38
C GLY A 506 27.76 -0.96 6.52
N TYR A 507 27.08 -1.49 7.53
CA TYR A 507 27.68 -2.27 8.61
C TYR A 507 26.86 -3.51 8.98
N TRP A 508 27.49 -4.46 9.67
CA TRP A 508 26.82 -5.62 10.27
C TRP A 508 26.08 -5.19 11.53
N ASN A 509 24.76 -5.39 11.57
CA ASN A 509 23.91 -5.08 12.71
C ASN A 509 23.99 -6.21 13.76
N LYS A 510 25.06 -6.17 14.55
CA LYS A 510 25.39 -7.16 15.58
C LYS A 510 25.45 -6.48 16.96
N ALA A 511 24.46 -6.75 17.81
CA ALA A 511 24.49 -6.38 19.23
C ALA A 511 24.96 -7.55 20.09
N ALA A 512 25.36 -7.29 21.34
CA ALA A 512 25.71 -8.36 22.28
C ALA A 512 24.47 -9.12 22.74
N TYR A 513 24.57 -10.44 22.85
CA TYR A 513 23.50 -11.26 23.42
C TYR A 513 23.36 -11.01 24.93
N GLU A 514 22.15 -10.66 25.34
CA GLU A 514 21.74 -10.51 26.74
C GLU A 514 20.52 -11.38 27.06
N VAL A 515 20.38 -11.74 28.33
CA VAL A 515 19.25 -12.53 28.85
C VAL A 515 18.10 -11.59 29.23
N GLY A 516 16.87 -11.95 28.86
CA GLY A 516 15.66 -11.17 29.16
C GLY A 516 14.87 -10.88 27.89
N PHE A 517 15.33 -9.90 27.11
CA PHE A 517 14.78 -9.56 25.80
C PHE A 517 15.59 -10.17 24.65
N LYS A 518 14.99 -10.23 23.46
CA LYS A 518 15.69 -10.66 22.24
C LYS A 518 16.64 -9.55 21.80
N THR A 519 17.94 -9.82 21.88
CA THR A 519 19.01 -8.86 21.54
C THR A 519 19.67 -9.17 20.20
N TYR A 520 19.22 -10.22 19.50
CA TYR A 520 19.71 -10.60 18.18
C TYR A 520 18.78 -10.15 17.07
N HIS A 521 19.35 -9.95 15.89
CA HIS A 521 18.63 -9.44 14.74
C HIS A 521 19.03 -10.18 13.46
N THR A 522 18.05 -10.88 12.89
CA THR A 522 18.18 -11.81 11.74
C THR A 522 17.09 -11.54 10.71
N ASP A 523 17.38 -11.81 9.43
CA ASP A 523 16.41 -11.72 8.33
C ASP A 523 15.55 -12.99 8.22
N PHE A 524 14.44 -12.89 7.49
CA PHE A 524 13.70 -14.05 7.03
C PHE A 524 14.55 -14.96 6.16
N SER A 525 14.66 -16.21 6.57
CA SER A 525 15.52 -17.20 5.95
C SER A 525 14.76 -18.49 5.63
N ASN A 526 15.35 -19.30 4.75
CA ASN A 526 14.84 -20.62 4.40
C ASN A 526 15.69 -21.70 5.09
N PHE A 527 15.02 -22.72 5.62
CA PHE A 527 15.63 -23.76 6.43
C PHE A 527 15.30 -25.15 5.89
N ASN A 528 16.33 -25.99 5.84
CA ASN A 528 16.27 -27.41 5.55
C ASN A 528 17.11 -28.13 6.61
N ILE A 529 16.50 -28.93 7.46
CA ILE A 529 17.16 -29.57 8.60
C ILE A 529 16.99 -31.08 8.48
N ASP A 530 18.10 -31.79 8.38
CA ASP A 530 18.15 -33.22 8.63
C ASP A 530 18.45 -33.45 10.12
N TYR A 531 17.73 -34.38 10.75
CA TYR A 531 17.95 -34.67 12.16
C TYR A 531 18.01 -36.17 12.45
N GLU A 532 18.75 -36.51 13.51
CA GLU A 532 18.87 -37.85 14.06
C GLU A 532 18.88 -37.79 15.60
N ILE A 533 17.85 -38.32 16.25
CA ILE A 533 17.68 -38.32 17.71
C ILE A 533 17.46 -39.75 18.24
N PRO A 534 17.77 -40.04 19.53
CA PRO A 534 17.53 -41.36 20.11
C PRO A 534 16.04 -41.75 20.17
N ASN A 535 15.75 -43.05 20.26
CA ASN A 535 14.41 -43.55 20.59
C ASN A 535 13.94 -43.01 21.96
N GLY A 536 12.63 -42.84 22.13
CA GLY A 536 12.02 -42.36 23.39
C GLY A 536 11.87 -40.84 23.47
N TYR A 537 12.05 -40.15 22.34
CA TYR A 537 11.86 -38.71 22.23
C TYR A 537 10.83 -38.36 21.15
N SER A 538 10.13 -37.26 21.36
CA SER A 538 9.32 -36.58 20.35
C SER A 538 9.99 -35.28 19.94
N LEU A 539 9.81 -34.87 18.68
CA LEU A 539 10.37 -33.62 18.17
C LEU A 539 9.26 -32.63 17.82
N VAL A 540 9.43 -31.39 18.28
CA VAL A 540 8.60 -30.23 17.95
C VAL A 540 9.51 -29.19 17.32
N SER A 541 9.06 -28.53 16.25
CA SER A 541 9.87 -27.52 15.57
C SER A 541 9.05 -26.41 14.95
N THR A 542 9.75 -25.37 14.48
CA THR A 542 9.17 -24.29 13.67
C THR A 542 8.55 -24.78 12.35
N ALA A 543 8.84 -26.00 11.88
CA ALA A 543 8.35 -26.48 10.60
C ALA A 543 6.81 -26.69 10.57
N ASP A 544 6.20 -26.44 9.40
CA ASP A 544 4.75 -26.64 9.17
C ASP A 544 4.27 -28.09 9.30
N LYS A 545 5.22 -29.04 9.31
CA LYS A 545 4.96 -30.46 9.40
C LYS A 545 6.14 -31.15 10.06
N ASP A 546 6.00 -31.41 11.35
CA ASP A 546 6.94 -32.26 12.06
C ASP A 546 6.84 -33.72 11.61
N ALA A 547 7.88 -34.48 11.93
CA ALA A 547 7.85 -35.91 11.77
C ALA A 547 6.78 -36.55 12.66
N VAL A 548 6.40 -37.78 12.31
CA VAL A 548 5.52 -38.60 13.15
C VAL A 548 6.17 -38.73 14.54
N LEU A 549 5.36 -38.64 15.59
CA LEU A 549 5.80 -38.87 16.98
C LEU A 549 6.66 -40.15 17.06
N SER A 550 7.75 -40.08 17.82
CA SER A 550 8.75 -41.15 17.98
C SER A 550 9.64 -41.46 16.76
N ALA A 551 9.58 -40.66 15.69
CA ALA A 551 10.54 -40.77 14.58
C ALA A 551 11.93 -40.31 15.01
N THR A 552 12.92 -41.20 14.92
CA THR A 552 14.32 -40.92 15.28
C THR A 552 15.13 -40.20 14.22
N LYS A 553 14.65 -40.15 12.98
CA LYS A 553 15.30 -39.39 11.92
C LYS A 553 14.27 -38.82 10.97
N GLY A 554 14.60 -37.68 10.38
CA GLY A 554 13.70 -37.01 9.44
C GLY A 554 14.33 -35.78 8.82
N ASN A 555 13.51 -35.13 7.99
CA ASN A 555 13.86 -33.88 7.31
C ASN A 555 12.75 -32.86 7.56
N LEU A 556 13.13 -31.67 8.01
CA LEU A 556 12.24 -30.55 8.32
C LEU A 556 12.54 -29.41 7.35
N LYS A 557 11.49 -28.79 6.80
CA LYS A 557 11.63 -27.69 5.85
C LYS A 557 10.65 -26.58 6.16
N ILE A 558 11.15 -25.35 6.13
CA ILE A 558 10.32 -24.16 6.19
C ILE A 558 10.99 -23.00 5.48
N ASN A 559 10.18 -22.10 4.92
CA ASN A 559 10.66 -20.95 4.17
C ASN A 559 10.19 -19.67 4.83
N ARG A 560 11.01 -18.62 4.74
CA ARG A 560 10.69 -17.25 5.13
C ARG A 560 10.28 -17.13 6.61
N VAL A 561 11.11 -17.64 7.50
CA VAL A 561 10.99 -17.48 8.96
C VAL A 561 12.24 -16.84 9.54
N ARG A 562 12.10 -16.13 10.65
CA ARG A 562 13.20 -15.36 11.27
C ARG A 562 14.25 -16.23 11.96
N GLU A 563 13.81 -17.32 12.54
CA GLU A 563 14.65 -18.28 13.24
C GLU A 563 14.00 -19.66 13.21
N PHE A 564 14.79 -20.70 13.47
CA PHE A 564 14.32 -22.08 13.53
C PHE A 564 14.56 -22.65 14.93
N TYR A 565 13.48 -23.09 15.56
CA TYR A 565 13.48 -23.68 16.90
C TYR A 565 13.24 -25.18 16.85
N ILE A 566 13.87 -25.92 17.77
CA ILE A 566 13.65 -27.35 17.98
C ILE A 566 13.47 -27.60 19.48
N ALA A 567 12.47 -28.38 19.85
CA ALA A 567 12.36 -29.02 21.16
C ALA A 567 12.34 -30.54 20.99
N ILE A 568 13.16 -31.22 21.78
CA ILE A 568 13.24 -32.68 21.89
C ILE A 568 12.63 -33.05 23.24
N LEU A 569 11.42 -33.56 23.19
CA LEU A 569 10.56 -33.79 24.35
C LEU A 569 10.64 -35.25 24.79
N ASN A 570 10.79 -35.47 26.11
CA ASN A 570 10.75 -36.80 26.70
C ASN A 570 9.32 -37.39 26.68
N GLU A 571 9.18 -38.68 26.99
CA GLU A 571 7.89 -39.41 26.93
C GLU A 571 6.83 -38.90 27.92
N ASP A 572 7.22 -38.13 28.93
CA ASP A 572 6.29 -37.60 29.94
C ASP A 572 5.42 -36.45 29.41
N MET A 573 5.77 -35.87 28.26
CA MET A 573 5.02 -34.78 27.65
C MET A 573 3.76 -35.30 26.96
N LYS A 574 2.59 -34.95 27.51
CA LYS A 574 1.29 -35.27 26.92
C LYS A 574 0.94 -34.28 25.82
N LEU A 575 0.33 -34.79 24.75
CA LEU A 575 -0.15 -34.01 23.62
C LEU A 575 -1.67 -33.84 23.68
N LEU A 576 -2.13 -32.59 23.60
CA LEU A 576 -3.52 -32.23 23.32
C LEU A 576 -3.61 -31.48 21.99
N GLU A 577 -4.67 -31.70 21.23
CA GLU A 577 -4.81 -31.11 19.90
C GLU A 577 -6.17 -30.46 19.68
N THR A 578 -6.17 -29.35 18.94
CA THR A 578 -7.39 -28.75 18.39
C THR A 578 -7.09 -28.06 17.07
N THR A 579 -8.10 -27.46 16.45
CA THR A 579 -7.96 -26.76 15.17
C THR A 579 -8.67 -25.41 15.25
N SER A 580 -8.04 -24.38 14.66
CA SER A 580 -8.58 -23.03 14.50
C SER A 580 -8.44 -22.59 13.04
N ASN A 581 -9.57 -22.42 12.33
CA ASN A 581 -9.62 -21.95 10.94
C ASN A 581 -8.62 -22.62 9.97
N GLY A 582 -8.43 -23.94 10.13
CA GLY A 582 -7.52 -24.73 9.28
C GLY A 582 -6.07 -24.83 9.78
N VAL A 583 -5.73 -24.16 10.88
CA VAL A 583 -4.44 -24.30 11.59
C VAL A 583 -4.58 -25.33 12.71
N LYS A 584 -3.67 -26.31 12.77
CA LYS A 584 -3.60 -27.28 13.86
C LYS A 584 -2.92 -26.65 15.07
N ILE A 585 -3.52 -26.73 16.25
CA ILE A 585 -2.89 -26.31 17.51
C ILE A 585 -2.56 -27.56 18.29
N ARG A 586 -1.29 -27.73 18.65
CA ARG A 586 -0.81 -28.84 19.48
C ARG A 586 -0.21 -28.29 20.75
N LEU A 587 -0.69 -28.77 21.90
CA LEU A 587 -0.22 -28.36 23.21
C LEU A 587 0.45 -29.54 23.88
N PHE A 588 1.69 -29.35 24.30
CA PHE A 588 2.52 -30.31 24.99
C PHE A 588 2.67 -29.89 26.45
N SER A 589 2.33 -30.78 27.38
CA SER A 589 2.28 -30.48 28.81
C SER A 589 2.62 -31.68 29.66
N LYS A 590 3.25 -31.44 30.81
CA LYS A 590 3.36 -32.41 31.90
C LYS A 590 2.17 -32.26 32.87
N ASP A 591 1.96 -33.25 33.74
CA ASP A 591 0.93 -33.18 34.80
C ASP A 591 1.49 -32.62 36.14
N ASP A 592 2.66 -31.97 36.14
CA ASP A 592 3.39 -31.57 37.35
C ASP A 592 3.23 -30.10 37.72
N HIS A 593 2.22 -29.41 37.18
CA HIS A 593 1.89 -28.01 37.47
C HIS A 593 0.39 -27.80 37.74
N HIS A 594 0.01 -26.64 38.28
CA HIS A 594 -1.37 -26.32 38.66
C HIS A 594 -2.24 -25.87 37.47
N GLU A 595 -1.63 -25.35 36.40
CA GLU A 595 -2.37 -24.88 35.22
C GLU A 595 -3.06 -26.04 34.46
N ASN A 596 -4.32 -25.86 34.06
CA ASN A 596 -5.07 -26.90 33.36
C ASN A 596 -4.81 -26.86 31.84
N PRO A 597 -4.18 -27.91 31.25
CA PRO A 597 -3.81 -27.91 29.83
C PRO A 597 -5.01 -27.83 28.87
N ASN A 598 -6.18 -28.34 29.29
CA ASN A 598 -7.40 -28.25 28.47
C ASN A 598 -7.92 -26.81 28.41
N ILE A 599 -7.84 -26.07 29.52
CA ILE A 599 -8.24 -24.66 29.56
C ILE A 599 -7.25 -23.83 28.74
N ALA A 600 -5.94 -24.11 28.87
CA ALA A 600 -4.90 -23.49 28.05
C ALA A 600 -5.17 -23.70 26.55
N LEU A 601 -5.49 -24.93 26.12
CA LEU A 601 -5.81 -25.24 24.72
C LEU A 601 -7.05 -24.49 24.21
N VAL A 602 -8.09 -24.36 25.06
CA VAL A 602 -9.29 -23.58 24.71
C VAL A 602 -8.95 -22.09 24.55
N ASN A 603 -8.19 -21.51 25.50
CA ASN A 603 -7.76 -20.12 25.42
C ASN A 603 -6.90 -19.86 24.18
N ALA A 604 -5.95 -20.75 23.88
CA ALA A 604 -5.10 -20.66 22.69
C ALA A 604 -5.93 -20.70 21.40
N LYS A 605 -6.89 -21.63 21.30
CA LYS A 605 -7.82 -21.69 20.16
C LYS A 605 -8.61 -20.40 20.00
N GLN A 606 -9.14 -19.84 21.09
CA GLN A 606 -9.91 -18.61 21.04
C GLN A 606 -9.06 -17.42 20.59
N ALA A 607 -7.86 -17.28 21.16
CA ALA A 607 -6.90 -16.22 20.79
C ALA A 607 -6.48 -16.32 19.32
N LEU A 608 -6.02 -17.50 18.87
CA LEU A 608 -5.62 -17.69 17.48
C LEU A 608 -6.79 -17.49 16.51
N SER A 609 -8.00 -17.94 16.85
CA SER A 609 -9.18 -17.73 16.00
C SER A 609 -9.49 -16.25 15.85
N PHE A 610 -9.38 -15.49 16.95
CA PHE A 610 -9.61 -14.05 16.95
C PHE A 610 -8.58 -13.31 16.11
N PHE A 611 -7.29 -13.58 16.28
CA PHE A 611 -6.25 -12.92 15.48
C PHE A 611 -6.33 -13.30 14.00
N GLN A 612 -6.68 -14.55 13.69
CA GLN A 612 -6.94 -14.96 12.30
C GLN A 612 -8.09 -14.19 11.65
N GLU A 613 -9.15 -13.91 12.41
CA GLU A 613 -10.31 -13.17 11.92
C GLU A 613 -10.04 -11.66 11.83
N LYS A 614 -9.36 -11.08 12.83
CA LYS A 614 -9.24 -9.63 12.99
C LYS A 614 -7.97 -9.02 12.40
N ILE A 615 -6.85 -9.74 12.38
CA ILE A 615 -5.55 -9.22 11.91
C ILE A 615 -5.25 -9.77 10.52
N GLY A 616 -5.24 -11.10 10.39
CA GLY A 616 -4.96 -11.74 9.12
C GLY A 616 -4.68 -13.23 9.28
N LYS A 617 -4.58 -13.93 8.14
CA LYS A 617 -4.30 -15.36 8.14
C LYS A 617 -2.98 -15.67 8.86
N TYR A 618 -3.01 -16.68 9.72
CA TYR A 618 -1.82 -17.21 10.38
C TYR A 618 -0.84 -17.79 9.34
N PRO A 619 0.47 -17.50 9.43
CA PRO A 619 1.45 -17.85 8.40
C PRO A 619 1.73 -19.36 8.29
N HIS A 620 1.55 -20.13 9.37
CA HIS A 620 1.92 -21.54 9.46
C HIS A 620 0.71 -22.48 9.39
N ARG A 621 0.96 -23.77 9.12
CA ARG A 621 -0.08 -24.82 9.14
C ARG A 621 -0.39 -25.34 10.53
N GLN A 622 0.56 -25.18 11.45
CA GLN A 622 0.43 -25.58 12.84
C GLN A 622 1.01 -24.51 13.77
N LEU A 623 0.48 -24.45 14.99
CA LEU A 623 1.04 -23.73 16.13
C LEU A 623 1.25 -24.73 17.26
N ASP A 624 2.48 -24.86 17.72
CA ASP A 624 2.83 -25.72 18.84
C ASP A 624 3.01 -24.89 20.12
N ILE A 625 2.51 -25.41 21.23
CA ILE A 625 2.51 -24.75 22.53
C ILE A 625 3.19 -25.69 23.51
N LEU A 626 4.30 -25.27 24.09
CA LEU A 626 5.06 -26.03 25.07
C LEU A 626 4.80 -25.43 26.46
N LEU A 627 4.10 -26.18 27.32
CA LEU A 627 3.99 -25.87 28.75
C LEU A 627 5.19 -26.51 29.44
N ALA A 628 6.25 -25.72 29.58
CA ALA A 628 7.57 -26.20 29.96
C ALA A 628 8.24 -25.26 30.97
N ASP A 629 9.14 -25.84 31.75
CA ASP A 629 9.95 -25.14 32.73
C ASP A 629 10.99 -24.25 32.02
N GLY A 630 11.09 -22.99 32.45
CA GLY A 630 11.95 -21.96 31.86
C GLY A 630 11.19 -20.69 31.46
N TYR A 631 11.84 -19.85 30.66
CA TYR A 631 11.25 -18.58 30.20
C TYR A 631 10.22 -18.78 29.08
N SER A 632 9.25 -17.88 29.02
CA SER A 632 8.23 -17.87 27.96
C SER A 632 8.77 -17.22 26.68
N HIS A 633 8.62 -17.90 25.55
CA HIS A 633 9.20 -17.51 24.24
C HIS A 633 8.21 -17.66 23.09
N GLU A 634 8.48 -16.98 21.98
CA GLU A 634 7.59 -16.80 20.83
C GLU A 634 8.26 -17.16 19.49
N TYR A 635 8.90 -18.32 19.43
CA TYR A 635 9.49 -18.81 18.18
C TYR A 635 8.43 -18.90 17.07
N PRO A 636 8.80 -18.67 15.79
CA PRO A 636 7.85 -18.88 14.69
C PRO A 636 7.30 -20.31 14.70
N GLY A 637 5.98 -20.45 14.76
CA GLY A 637 5.29 -21.75 14.81
C GLY A 637 5.30 -22.46 16.18
N VAL A 638 6.12 -22.01 17.15
CA VAL A 638 6.26 -22.66 18.47
C VAL A 638 6.31 -21.62 19.58
N ILE A 639 5.39 -21.68 20.53
CA ILE A 639 5.43 -20.83 21.72
C ILE A 639 5.73 -21.66 22.96
N MET A 640 6.54 -21.11 23.86
CA MET A 640 6.79 -21.66 25.18
C MET A 640 6.10 -20.78 26.22
N VAL A 641 5.39 -21.40 27.16
CA VAL A 641 4.74 -20.70 28.26
C VAL A 641 5.06 -21.44 29.54
N ASP A 642 5.53 -20.71 30.55
CA ASP A 642 5.85 -21.26 31.87
C ASP A 642 4.55 -21.52 32.65
N PRO A 643 4.20 -22.77 32.98
CA PRO A 643 3.01 -23.09 33.75
C PRO A 643 3.27 -23.17 35.27
N TYR A 644 4.51 -23.03 35.73
CA TYR A 644 4.89 -23.23 37.14
C TYR A 644 4.90 -21.93 37.94
N HIS A 645 5.06 -20.79 37.27
CA HIS A 645 5.15 -19.48 37.91
C HIS A 645 4.02 -18.54 37.49
N GLY A 646 3.49 -17.80 38.45
CA GLY A 646 2.35 -16.90 38.27
C GLY A 646 1.00 -17.59 38.56
N GLY A 647 -0.07 -16.79 38.63
CA GLY A 647 -1.44 -17.31 38.73
C GLY A 647 -2.16 -17.34 37.39
N ASP A 648 -3.33 -17.99 37.34
CA ASP A 648 -4.12 -18.27 36.13
C ASP A 648 -4.27 -17.07 35.17
N MET A 649 -4.46 -15.86 35.70
CA MET A 649 -4.60 -14.65 34.88
C MET A 649 -3.30 -14.25 34.18
N SER A 650 -2.15 -14.36 34.88
CA SER A 650 -0.83 -14.08 34.32
C SER A 650 -0.44 -15.11 33.26
N PHE A 651 -0.72 -16.38 33.54
CA PHE A 651 -0.51 -17.47 32.59
C PHE A 651 -1.34 -17.26 31.31
N LYS A 652 -2.65 -17.00 31.46
CA LYS A 652 -3.54 -16.73 30.33
C LYS A 652 -3.09 -15.52 29.51
N ASN A 653 -2.70 -14.42 30.15
CA ASN A 653 -2.23 -13.23 29.46
C ASN A 653 -0.95 -13.53 28.65
N THR A 654 0.01 -14.22 29.26
CA THR A 654 1.26 -14.63 28.62
C THR A 654 0.99 -15.51 27.41
N LEU A 655 0.11 -16.51 27.55
CA LEU A 655 -0.30 -17.38 26.45
C LEU A 655 -0.87 -16.59 25.26
N ILE A 656 -1.77 -15.63 25.51
CA ILE A 656 -2.38 -14.81 24.44
C ILE A 656 -1.31 -13.91 23.79
N GLN A 657 -0.44 -13.30 24.59
CA GLN A 657 0.64 -12.44 24.10
C GLN A 657 1.64 -13.19 23.22
N LYS A 658 2.05 -14.40 23.60
CA LYS A 658 2.94 -15.23 22.78
C LYS A 658 2.30 -15.67 21.47
N ILE A 659 0.96 -15.85 21.44
CA ILE A 659 0.24 -16.06 20.18
C ILE A 659 0.22 -14.77 19.33
N ALA A 660 0.04 -13.60 19.94
CA ALA A 660 0.10 -12.32 19.22
C ALA A 660 1.47 -12.07 18.57
N HIS A 661 2.56 -12.48 19.23
CA HIS A 661 3.92 -12.39 18.68
C HIS A 661 4.12 -13.19 17.38
N GLN A 662 3.29 -14.19 17.11
CA GLN A 662 3.36 -14.90 15.84
C GLN A 662 3.06 -13.99 14.63
N TYR A 663 2.36 -12.87 14.87
CA TYR A 663 2.12 -11.81 13.88
C TYR A 663 3.19 -10.72 13.97
N PHE A 664 3.44 -10.19 15.17
CA PHE A 664 4.40 -9.11 15.44
C PHE A 664 5.65 -9.69 16.12
N TYR A 665 6.75 -9.78 15.38
CA TYR A 665 7.93 -10.65 15.54
C TYR A 665 7.97 -11.72 14.46
N GLY A 666 6.98 -12.62 14.43
CA GLY A 666 6.99 -13.80 13.57
C GLY A 666 6.85 -13.49 12.07
N VAL A 667 6.09 -12.45 11.71
CA VAL A 667 5.81 -12.08 10.31
C VAL A 667 6.12 -10.62 10.02
N VAL A 668 5.80 -9.71 10.93
CA VAL A 668 6.30 -8.32 10.88
C VAL A 668 7.51 -8.25 11.79
N ALA A 669 8.69 -8.09 11.19
CA ALA A 669 9.95 -8.11 11.92
C ALA A 669 10.37 -6.70 12.36
N ASN A 670 11.30 -6.63 13.31
CA ASN A 670 11.95 -5.41 13.78
C ASN A 670 13.42 -5.71 14.13
N ASP A 671 14.20 -4.65 14.34
CA ASP A 671 15.44 -4.75 15.09
C ASP A 671 15.10 -4.91 16.57
N SER A 672 15.16 -6.14 17.08
CA SER A 672 14.75 -6.41 18.47
C SER A 672 15.66 -5.75 19.52
N TYR A 673 16.84 -5.24 19.14
CA TYR A 673 17.72 -4.51 20.05
C TYR A 673 17.44 -3.01 20.07
N HIS A 674 17.30 -2.39 18.90
CA HIS A 674 17.07 -0.93 18.80
C HIS A 674 15.60 -0.53 18.81
N GLU A 675 14.71 -1.45 18.42
CA GLU A 675 13.30 -1.19 18.13
C GLU A 675 12.40 -2.23 18.83
N ALA A 676 12.79 -2.70 20.01
CA ALA A 676 12.10 -3.74 20.79
C ALA A 676 10.62 -3.44 21.06
N TRP A 677 10.25 -2.17 21.10
CA TRP A 677 8.86 -1.77 21.32
C TRP A 677 7.93 -2.17 20.16
N LEU A 678 8.45 -2.35 18.94
CA LEU A 678 7.63 -2.66 17.76
C LEU A 678 7.03 -4.06 17.80
N ASP A 679 7.76 -5.07 18.28
CA ASP A 679 7.20 -6.41 18.46
C ASP A 679 6.51 -6.56 19.82
N GLU A 680 7.17 -6.14 20.90
CA GLU A 680 6.65 -6.27 22.26
C GLU A 680 5.39 -5.41 22.50
N GLY A 681 5.43 -4.14 22.10
CA GLY A 681 4.33 -3.20 22.25
C GLY A 681 3.12 -3.52 21.36
N PHE A 682 3.33 -3.96 20.10
CA PHE A 682 2.22 -4.40 19.25
C PHE A 682 1.60 -5.71 19.73
N SER A 683 2.40 -6.63 20.27
CA SER A 683 1.88 -7.90 20.81
C SER A 683 1.08 -7.67 22.09
N GLU A 684 1.53 -6.77 22.97
CA GLU A 684 0.76 -6.30 24.13
C GLU A 684 -0.53 -5.58 23.68
N PHE A 685 -0.44 -4.70 22.67
CA PHE A 685 -1.62 -4.02 22.13
C PHE A 685 -2.65 -4.99 21.52
N ALA A 686 -2.22 -5.99 20.76
CA ALA A 686 -3.08 -7.03 20.22
C ALA A 686 -3.72 -7.88 21.34
N THR A 687 -3.00 -8.12 22.44
CA THR A 687 -3.51 -8.79 23.63
C THR A 687 -4.59 -7.96 24.32
N ASN A 688 -4.36 -6.66 24.50
CA ASN A 688 -5.36 -5.72 25.02
C ASN A 688 -6.62 -5.68 24.13
N LEU A 689 -6.43 -5.73 22.80
CA LEU A 689 -7.54 -5.79 21.85
C LEU A 689 -8.36 -7.07 21.96
N TYR A 690 -7.71 -8.23 22.21
CA TYR A 690 -8.41 -9.48 22.47
C TYR A 690 -9.34 -9.34 23.68
N TYR A 691 -8.84 -8.80 24.80
CA TYR A 691 -9.65 -8.59 26.00
C TYR A 691 -10.79 -7.58 25.78
N TYR A 692 -10.50 -6.48 25.07
CA TYR A 692 -11.49 -5.45 24.78
C TYR A 692 -12.59 -5.94 23.82
N SER A 693 -12.19 -6.40 22.63
CA SER A 693 -13.14 -6.70 21.54
C SER A 693 -13.75 -8.10 21.61
N ARG A 694 -13.04 -9.10 22.14
CA ARG A 694 -13.56 -10.47 22.22
C ARG A 694 -14.14 -10.81 23.58
N GLU A 695 -13.45 -10.46 24.67
CA GLU A 695 -13.96 -10.72 26.03
C GLU A 695 -14.93 -9.63 26.51
N GLY A 696 -15.08 -8.53 25.78
CA GLY A 696 -16.01 -7.45 26.12
C GLY A 696 -15.61 -6.70 27.40
N GLN A 697 -14.32 -6.76 27.77
CA GLN A 697 -13.82 -6.04 28.93
C GLN A 697 -13.84 -4.52 28.68
N ARG A 698 -14.07 -3.75 29.74
CA ARG A 698 -13.94 -2.28 29.65
C ARG A 698 -12.47 -1.91 29.44
N LYS A 699 -12.20 -0.75 28.81
CA LYS A 699 -10.84 -0.25 28.52
C LYS A 699 -9.87 -0.43 29.70
N TYR A 700 -10.25 0.02 30.90
CA TYR A 700 -9.38 -0.09 32.08
C TYR A 700 -9.00 -1.53 32.45
N GLN A 701 -9.93 -2.48 32.27
CA GLN A 701 -9.68 -3.90 32.53
C GLN A 701 -8.82 -4.51 31.42
N ALA A 702 -9.16 -4.22 30.16
CA ALA A 702 -8.46 -4.73 28.99
C ALA A 702 -6.99 -4.27 28.94
N LEU A 703 -6.70 -3.04 29.37
CA LEU A 703 -5.35 -2.47 29.44
C LEU A 703 -4.70 -2.66 30.82
N GLY A 704 -5.29 -3.44 31.72
CA GLY A 704 -4.88 -3.55 33.12
C GLY A 704 -3.41 -3.98 33.29
N VAL A 705 -2.96 -4.95 32.50
CA VAL A 705 -1.55 -5.40 32.51
C VAL A 705 -0.61 -4.28 32.07
N SER A 706 -0.94 -3.60 30.98
CA SER A 706 -0.14 -2.49 30.47
C SER A 706 -0.08 -1.32 31.45
N TYR A 707 -1.20 -0.98 32.11
CA TYR A 707 -1.23 0.05 33.15
C TYR A 707 -0.41 -0.34 34.38
N ASN A 708 -0.43 -1.61 34.80
CA ASN A 708 0.40 -2.07 35.91
C ASN A 708 1.89 -1.91 35.59
N ARG A 709 2.32 -2.31 34.39
CA ARG A 709 3.72 -2.14 33.94
C ARG A 709 4.15 -0.66 33.90
N ILE A 710 3.24 0.25 33.55
CA ILE A 710 3.52 1.71 33.58
C ILE A 710 3.53 2.23 35.02
N SER A 711 2.66 1.73 35.90
CA SER A 711 2.65 2.11 37.32
C SER A 711 3.98 1.76 38.00
N ASP A 712 4.59 0.63 37.63
CA ASP A 712 5.90 0.21 38.14
C ASP A 712 7.01 1.24 37.85
N ILE A 713 6.96 1.93 36.71
CA ILE A 713 7.88 3.05 36.39
C ILE A 713 7.79 4.14 37.47
N GLN A 714 6.57 4.54 37.82
CA GLN A 714 6.33 5.59 38.81
C GLN A 714 6.75 5.14 40.22
N ASN A 715 6.45 3.89 40.57
CA ASN A 715 6.82 3.30 41.86
C ASN A 715 8.34 3.21 42.04
N MET A 716 9.08 2.97 40.96
CA MET A 716 10.54 2.96 40.95
C MET A 716 11.17 4.36 40.85
N GLY A 717 10.36 5.41 40.70
CA GLY A 717 10.85 6.78 40.50
C GLY A 717 11.59 6.98 39.17
N LEU A 718 11.34 6.11 38.19
CA LEU A 718 11.91 6.23 36.86
C LEU A 718 11.21 7.38 36.11
N GLY A 719 11.99 8.29 35.53
CA GLY A 719 11.47 9.49 34.85
C GLY A 719 10.79 9.17 33.51
N ARG A 720 10.43 10.18 32.73
CA ARG A 720 9.92 9.94 31.36
C ARG A 720 11.05 9.43 30.45
N GLN A 721 10.79 8.39 29.67
CA GLN A 721 11.70 7.86 28.65
C GLN A 721 10.94 7.47 27.37
N TYR A 722 11.68 7.35 26.28
CA TYR A 722 11.17 6.93 24.98
C TYR A 722 11.15 5.41 24.85
N SER A 723 10.24 4.90 24.02
CA SER A 723 10.08 3.46 23.76
C SER A 723 10.99 2.94 22.66
N ASN A 724 11.45 3.80 21.74
CA ASN A 724 12.35 3.48 20.63
C ASN A 724 13.81 3.79 20.93
N VAL A 725 14.25 3.44 22.14
CA VAL A 725 15.67 3.45 22.51
C VAL A 725 16.19 2.03 22.55
N SER A 726 17.51 1.87 22.47
CA SER A 726 18.13 0.56 22.50
C SER A 726 17.90 -0.15 23.83
N LEU A 727 17.93 -1.49 23.81
CA LEU A 727 17.86 -2.29 25.03
C LEU A 727 19.03 -2.05 25.98
N ALA A 728 20.16 -1.48 25.54
CA ALA A 728 21.21 -1.05 26.49
C ALA A 728 20.80 0.18 27.31
N GLU A 729 19.93 1.03 26.76
CA GLU A 729 19.47 2.25 27.43
C GLU A 729 18.26 1.97 28.32
N ASN A 730 17.35 1.10 27.88
CA ASN A 730 16.12 0.82 28.58
C ASN A 730 15.60 -0.60 28.33
N GLN A 731 15.45 -1.37 29.41
CA GLN A 731 14.86 -2.71 29.39
C GLN A 731 13.58 -2.79 30.22
N HIS A 732 13.08 -1.67 30.75
CA HIS A 732 11.96 -1.73 31.68
C HIS A 732 10.66 -2.03 30.92
N PRO A 733 9.89 -3.09 31.29
CA PRO A 733 8.70 -3.53 30.56
C PRO A 733 7.62 -2.45 30.41
N GLY A 734 7.57 -1.49 31.32
CA GLY A 734 6.69 -0.33 31.24
C GLY A 734 6.90 0.54 29.99
N TYR A 735 8.14 0.73 29.52
CA TYR A 735 8.42 1.55 28.33
C TYR A 735 8.40 0.73 27.03
N ILE A 736 8.70 -0.56 27.09
CA ILE A 736 8.77 -1.42 25.90
C ILE A 736 7.41 -2.03 25.54
N LEU A 737 6.61 -2.41 26.55
CA LEU A 737 5.30 -3.06 26.36
C LEU A 737 4.15 -2.12 26.69
N GLY A 738 4.13 -1.64 27.94
CA GLY A 738 2.98 -0.92 28.49
C GLY A 738 2.71 0.39 27.78
N GLN A 739 3.70 1.29 27.76
CA GLN A 739 3.61 2.61 27.16
C GLN A 739 3.18 2.56 25.69
N PRO A 740 3.84 1.79 24.79
CA PRO A 740 3.41 1.67 23.40
C PRO A 740 1.99 1.14 23.24
N ALA A 741 1.62 0.10 23.99
CA ALA A 741 0.28 -0.48 23.87
C ALA A 741 -0.82 0.50 24.28
N VAL A 742 -0.59 1.27 25.36
CA VAL A 742 -1.51 2.33 25.81
C VAL A 742 -1.55 3.47 24.80
N GLN A 743 -0.40 3.89 24.28
CA GLN A 743 -0.32 5.02 23.34
C GLN A 743 -0.95 4.70 21.98
N LEU A 744 -0.78 3.47 21.47
CA LEU A 744 -1.48 2.99 20.27
C LEU A 744 -2.99 2.99 20.48
N PHE A 745 -3.46 2.50 21.63
CA PHE A 745 -4.89 2.48 21.95
C PHE A 745 -5.46 3.91 22.05
N ASN A 746 -4.76 4.82 22.71
CA ASN A 746 -5.16 6.23 22.86
C ASN A 746 -5.14 6.97 21.51
N MET A 747 -4.12 6.74 20.68
CA MET A 747 -4.07 7.32 19.34
C MET A 747 -5.30 6.93 18.53
N ILE A 748 -5.66 5.65 18.53
CA ILE A 748 -6.83 5.18 17.79
C ILE A 748 -8.10 5.73 18.42
N GLU A 749 -8.20 5.83 19.74
CA GLU A 749 -9.36 6.44 20.42
C GLU A 749 -9.53 7.93 20.10
N GLU A 750 -8.43 8.67 19.97
CA GLU A 750 -8.50 10.08 19.61
C GLU A 750 -8.82 10.28 18.12
N LYS A 751 -8.33 9.37 17.26
CA LYS A 751 -8.35 9.55 15.81
C LYS A 751 -9.36 8.68 15.07
N TYR A 752 -10.05 7.73 15.71
CA TYR A 752 -11.08 6.93 15.06
C TYR A 752 -12.22 7.76 14.42
N PRO A 753 -12.60 8.97 14.92
CA PRO A 753 -13.65 9.75 14.27
C PRO A 753 -13.28 10.17 12.83
N TYR A 754 -11.98 10.26 12.50
CA TYR A 754 -11.52 10.52 11.12
C TYR A 754 -11.78 9.36 10.16
N ARG A 755 -12.12 8.17 10.67
CA ARG A 755 -12.44 6.98 9.87
C ARG A 755 -13.94 6.74 9.70
N GLU A 756 -14.79 7.55 10.35
CA GLU A 756 -16.26 7.43 10.32
C GLU A 756 -16.78 6.01 10.63
N LYS A 757 -16.07 5.28 11.49
CA LYS A 757 -16.35 3.88 11.87
C LYS A 757 -16.42 3.75 13.39
N GLU A 758 -17.02 2.66 13.86
CA GLU A 758 -17.00 2.34 15.29
C GLU A 758 -15.57 2.11 15.78
N PHE A 759 -15.28 2.60 16.98
CA PHE A 759 -13.97 2.53 17.59
C PHE A 759 -13.38 1.10 17.62
N ALA A 760 -14.17 0.12 18.02
CA ALA A 760 -13.75 -1.29 18.08
C ALA A 760 -13.34 -1.83 16.70
N LEU A 761 -14.01 -1.40 15.63
CA LEU A 761 -13.68 -1.79 14.27
C LEU A 761 -12.36 -1.15 13.84
N VAL A 762 -12.16 0.15 14.09
CA VAL A 762 -10.93 0.87 13.73
C VAL A 762 -9.71 0.29 14.44
N LEU A 763 -9.83 -0.13 15.71
CA LEU A 763 -8.76 -0.83 16.43
C LEU A 763 -8.31 -2.09 15.68
N THR A 764 -9.26 -2.95 15.28
CA THR A 764 -8.95 -4.18 14.56
C THR A 764 -8.41 -3.91 13.15
N GLU A 765 -9.01 -2.96 12.41
CA GLU A 765 -8.58 -2.61 11.06
C GLU A 765 -7.18 -2.01 11.05
N TYR A 766 -6.81 -1.23 12.06
CA TYR A 766 -5.47 -0.65 12.17
C TYR A 766 -4.39 -1.73 12.22
N LEU A 767 -4.56 -2.74 13.09
CA LEU A 767 -3.64 -3.87 13.15
C LEU A 767 -3.65 -4.70 11.87
N ALA A 768 -4.82 -4.94 11.29
CA ALA A 768 -4.95 -5.70 10.05
C ALA A 768 -4.24 -5.04 8.88
N ASP A 769 -4.38 -3.72 8.74
CA ASP A 769 -3.77 -2.94 7.68
C ASP A 769 -2.26 -2.78 7.91
N TYR A 770 -1.81 -2.61 9.16
CA TYR A 770 -0.39 -2.60 9.52
C TYR A 770 0.27 -3.94 9.19
N TYR A 771 -0.36 -5.05 9.60
CA TYR A 771 0.10 -6.40 9.28
C TYR A 771 0.12 -6.63 7.76
N ARG A 772 -0.93 -6.25 7.03
CA ARG A 772 -1.00 -6.42 5.58
C ARG A 772 0.10 -5.63 4.85
N GLN A 773 0.43 -4.44 5.34
CA GLN A 773 1.47 -3.58 4.79
C GLN A 773 2.88 -4.18 4.99
N PHE A 774 3.17 -4.65 6.21
CA PHE A 774 4.53 -4.98 6.62
C PHE A 774 4.82 -6.48 6.75
N GLN A 775 3.88 -7.36 6.41
CA GLN A 775 4.12 -8.81 6.43
C GLN A 775 5.38 -9.18 5.62
N TYR A 776 6.25 -9.98 6.24
CA TYR A 776 7.56 -10.40 5.73
C TYR A 776 8.52 -9.25 5.41
N GLN A 777 8.39 -8.16 6.15
CA GLN A 777 9.33 -7.04 6.12
C GLN A 777 9.79 -6.72 7.54
N GLN A 778 10.97 -6.11 7.64
CA GLN A 778 11.42 -5.46 8.86
C GLN A 778 10.87 -4.04 8.93
N VAL A 779 10.50 -3.58 10.11
CA VAL A 779 9.96 -2.24 10.38
C VAL A 779 10.83 -1.56 11.42
N ASP A 780 11.00 -0.25 11.27
CA ASP A 780 11.61 0.67 12.23
C ASP A 780 10.60 1.73 12.68
N THR A 781 10.97 2.55 13.66
CA THR A 781 10.09 3.62 14.15
C THR A 781 9.67 4.58 13.03
N SER A 782 10.56 4.88 12.08
CA SER A 782 10.26 5.73 10.91
C SER A 782 9.14 5.16 10.05
N ALA A 783 9.18 3.86 9.72
CA ALA A 783 8.15 3.19 8.94
C ALA A 783 6.83 3.10 9.69
N PHE A 784 6.85 2.85 11.01
CA PHE A 784 5.65 2.91 11.85
C PHE A 784 5.01 4.30 11.84
N ILE A 785 5.82 5.36 12.02
CA ILE A 785 5.33 6.74 12.02
C ILE A 785 4.74 7.08 10.65
N ARG A 786 5.45 6.82 9.54
CA ARG A 786 4.91 7.06 8.18
C ARG A 786 3.56 6.36 7.97
N PHE A 787 3.46 5.09 8.36
CA PHE A 787 2.20 4.36 8.27
C PHE A 787 1.10 5.03 9.10
N SER A 788 1.37 5.36 10.36
CA SER A 788 0.39 5.92 11.29
C SER A 788 -0.07 7.32 10.89
N LYS A 789 0.87 8.15 10.40
CA LYS A 789 0.62 9.47 9.82
C LYS A 789 -0.31 9.38 8.63
N ASP A 790 -0.02 8.48 7.68
CA ASP A 790 -0.91 8.26 6.52
C ASP A 790 -2.27 7.69 6.95
N TYR A 791 -2.29 6.81 7.95
CA TYR A 791 -3.51 6.14 8.40
C TYR A 791 -4.48 7.10 9.10
N PHE A 792 -3.99 8.02 9.93
CA PHE A 792 -4.79 8.92 10.77
C PHE A 792 -4.67 10.41 10.42
N ASN A 793 -3.85 10.77 9.43
CA ASN A 793 -3.54 12.16 9.06
C ASN A 793 -3.03 13.00 10.25
N VAL A 794 -2.11 12.42 11.02
CA VAL A 794 -1.45 13.06 12.17
C VAL A 794 -0.02 13.51 11.80
N PRO A 795 0.53 14.58 12.42
CA PRO A 795 1.91 14.98 12.19
C PRO A 795 2.90 14.09 12.95
N THR A 796 4.18 14.07 12.56
CA THR A 796 5.26 13.35 13.28
C THR A 796 5.34 13.77 14.74
N GLY A 797 5.16 15.06 15.01
CA GLY A 797 5.19 15.64 16.36
C GLY A 797 4.20 15.02 17.33
N TYR A 798 3.15 14.34 16.84
CA TYR A 798 2.19 13.62 17.67
C TYR A 798 2.85 12.50 18.50
N PHE A 799 3.93 11.90 18.00
CA PHE A 799 4.59 10.77 18.63
C PHE A 799 5.66 11.18 19.66
N ASN A 800 6.04 12.46 19.70
CA ASN A 800 7.13 12.99 20.53
C ASN A 800 6.92 12.80 22.04
N GLU A 801 5.70 12.44 22.46
CA GLU A 801 5.40 12.14 23.85
C GLU A 801 6.07 10.85 24.35
N TRP A 802 6.23 9.85 23.48
CA TRP A 802 6.67 8.51 23.89
C TRP A 802 7.66 7.86 22.91
N LEU A 803 7.89 8.48 21.74
CA LEU A 803 8.95 8.12 20.81
C LEU A 803 9.92 9.30 20.63
N ASP A 804 11.21 8.99 20.57
CA ASP A 804 12.24 9.93 20.14
C ASP A 804 12.17 10.07 18.62
N THR A 805 11.74 11.24 18.16
CA THR A 805 11.63 11.56 16.74
C THR A 805 12.79 12.42 16.22
N SER A 806 13.75 12.78 17.08
CA SER A 806 14.82 13.72 16.76
C SER A 806 15.80 13.20 15.69
N ASN A 807 15.98 11.87 15.63
CA ASN A 807 16.92 11.20 14.75
C ASN A 807 16.24 10.47 13.58
N LEU A 808 14.93 10.64 13.37
CA LEU A 808 14.23 10.02 12.25
C LEU A 808 14.72 10.66 10.96
N ARG A 809 15.43 9.88 10.14
CA ARG A 809 15.72 10.25 8.75
C ARG A 809 14.43 10.04 7.94
N GLU A 810 13.89 11.13 7.37
CA GLU A 810 12.67 11.11 6.54
C GLU A 810 12.77 10.13 5.36
#